data_AF-A0A2X0P706-F1
#
_entry.id   AF-A0A2X0P706-F1
#
_cell.length_a   1.000
_cell.length_b   1.000
_cell.length_c   1.000
_cell.angle_alpha   90.00
_cell.angle_beta   90.00
_cell.angle_gamma   90.00
#
_symmetry.space_group_name_H-M   'P 1'
#
loop_
_entity.id
_entity.type
_entity.pdbx_description
1 polymer ?
#
loop_
_entity_poly.entity_id
_entity_poly.type
_entity_poly.pdbx_seq_one_letter_code
_entity_poly.pdbx_strand_id
1 'polypeptide(L)'
;MATVPLLFSPLLSQTFDSTLSLHSPPPTVPDRKEDPSDSTEFGSGNGNGRPGGGVVGSQQHKSMEASLSPFERLPPELIEAIAFSVCRQCPVGVPSSLLSVFLLSKRFYDVLGPRNEGFYADLFRQRFDWRSVQRRWAGMKTIEDKREKKSVLLESATKARPANNLKFTVGSFTRPNSPSEYLLESTSVWRPLMSRDLAKELRRRCTILTRMRSAAITGSIPPSSSRPSSPRMQAMASSDGPVLTEPDELTQNLWTCYLMLLENGQSEHGKNLAHLVEYGLMRDYMRLFYEHSLFTEALNPGWPRQTPGRALGLWIGWLGGDDLSAETPAESEQRFFVLKPYVFGAHKFDAFHVPWTIPTLPVTRQSHPIVPPPMGAFLADLRPRTHAQIITHMGRRIEMTPPVLAHAAIFSFFYRVEQDPTQVSADVVNPAAAGAPPRFQLQINTNAPTATTAAGGGATFSSRPVKTELPTLVSRFHDRDFARLASCIDPYSSQGLPTLCTRGDLAGSWEGRFSFFDFDSYREMLGGRMRSLYEGPFGDQPQVWKIEEMIVKLEAGQRHGGKGPILNAGYEIGQFGPLRRSQSLDRGAPAMTSGAASSGGGAMLACRVSEDTARQSRTDSSSTRGSKRPRNIVEEPIEWEEDREAEDEDGDYEILLSGSGHSAWGQFNLKGRVRSYDGMFSITKEYTPDSRGRWLYRGYCVGGNLVGRWRDTHTPIDMSGYEGTFLMTRRA
;
A
#
# COMPACT_ATOMS: atom_id res chain seq x y z
N MET A 1 40.45 -16.54 14.05
CA MET A 1 41.39 -17.25 13.16
C MET A 1 40.94 -17.02 11.72
N ALA A 2 41.88 -16.45 10.95
CA ALA A 2 41.90 -16.10 9.53
C ALA A 2 40.71 -16.44 8.61
N THR A 3 40.17 -15.37 8.01
CA THR A 3 39.82 -15.20 6.59
C THR A 3 40.11 -16.39 5.66
N VAL A 4 39.03 -17.00 5.14
CA VAL A 4 39.01 -17.78 3.90
C VAL A 4 37.93 -17.16 2.99
N PRO A 5 38.27 -16.71 1.77
CA PRO A 5 37.37 -15.92 0.93
C PRO A 5 36.31 -16.80 0.22
N LEU A 6 35.05 -16.37 0.33
CA LEU A 6 34.00 -16.28 -0.71
C LEU A 6 34.20 -17.05 -2.04
N LEU A 7 34.37 -18.37 -2.00
CA LEU A 7 34.34 -19.21 -3.21
C LEU A 7 33.17 -20.21 -3.29
N PHE A 8 32.29 -20.26 -2.29
CA PHE A 8 31.16 -21.20 -2.26
C PHE A 8 29.76 -20.57 -2.42
N SER A 9 29.66 -19.24 -2.50
CA SER A 9 28.41 -18.53 -2.82
C SER A 9 27.92 -18.72 -4.27
N PRO A 10 28.80 -18.86 -5.31
CA PRO A 10 28.33 -19.08 -6.67
C PRO A 10 27.77 -20.48 -6.87
N LEU A 11 28.20 -21.48 -6.07
CA LEU A 11 27.73 -22.87 -6.23
C LEU A 11 26.29 -23.05 -5.76
N LEU A 12 25.78 -22.27 -4.79
CA LEU A 12 24.34 -22.32 -4.44
C LEU A 12 23.47 -21.55 -5.44
N SER A 13 23.97 -20.44 -6.01
CA SER A 13 23.27 -19.76 -7.12
C SER A 13 23.32 -20.60 -8.40
N GLN A 14 24.46 -21.22 -8.73
CA GLN A 14 24.63 -22.05 -9.91
C GLN A 14 24.02 -23.44 -9.76
N THR A 15 23.98 -24.06 -8.57
CA THR A 15 23.24 -25.33 -8.41
C THR A 15 21.73 -25.10 -8.45
N PHE A 16 21.24 -23.93 -8.03
CA PHE A 16 19.83 -23.53 -8.23
C PHE A 16 19.52 -23.10 -9.68
N ASP A 17 20.43 -22.43 -10.40
CA ASP A 17 20.20 -22.01 -11.80
C ASP A 17 20.49 -23.13 -12.83
N SER A 18 21.50 -23.99 -12.60
CA SER A 18 21.93 -25.01 -13.57
C SER A 18 21.10 -26.29 -13.53
N THR A 19 20.39 -26.58 -12.43
CA THR A 19 19.54 -27.79 -12.33
C THR A 19 18.11 -27.57 -12.86
N LEU A 20 17.77 -26.33 -13.23
CA LEU A 20 16.39 -25.93 -13.57
C LEU A 20 16.25 -25.26 -14.95
N SER A 21 17.34 -25.04 -15.67
CA SER A 21 17.32 -24.69 -17.10
C SER A 21 17.58 -25.93 -17.96
N LEU A 22 16.54 -26.74 -18.17
CA LEU A 22 16.48 -27.73 -19.25
C LEU A 22 15.14 -27.61 -19.98
N HIS A 23 14.97 -26.51 -20.69
CA HIS A 23 14.20 -26.51 -21.94
C HIS A 23 15.17 -26.21 -23.08
N SER A 24 15.82 -27.25 -23.57
CA SER A 24 16.37 -27.28 -24.92
C SER A 24 15.53 -28.25 -25.75
N PRO A 25 15.16 -27.93 -27.00
CA PRO A 25 14.46 -28.87 -27.87
C PRO A 25 15.37 -30.08 -28.16
N PRO A 26 14.80 -31.27 -28.44
CA PRO A 26 15.60 -32.46 -28.69
C PRO A 26 16.50 -32.25 -29.92
N PRO A 27 17.74 -32.79 -29.93
CA PRO A 27 18.61 -32.71 -31.08
C PRO A 27 18.01 -33.55 -32.23
N THR A 28 17.82 -32.91 -33.37
CA THR A 28 17.56 -33.55 -34.66
C THR A 28 18.68 -34.55 -34.97
N VAL A 29 18.28 -35.81 -35.17
CA VAL A 29 19.14 -36.90 -35.62
C VAL A 29 19.67 -36.58 -37.03
N PRO A 30 20.98 -36.71 -37.31
CA PRO A 30 21.48 -36.56 -38.66
C PRO A 30 21.17 -37.81 -39.50
N ASP A 31 20.61 -37.57 -40.69
CA ASP A 31 20.40 -38.56 -41.75
C ASP A 31 21.67 -39.38 -42.02
N ARG A 32 21.59 -40.69 -41.77
CA ARG A 32 22.52 -41.67 -42.36
C ARG A 32 21.94 -42.13 -43.68
N LYS A 33 22.63 -41.76 -44.76
CA LYS A 33 22.46 -42.35 -46.09
C LYS A 33 22.70 -43.86 -46.02
N GLU A 34 21.68 -44.61 -46.39
CA GLU A 34 21.80 -46.00 -46.84
C GLU A 34 22.41 -46.02 -48.24
N ASP A 35 23.33 -46.95 -48.48
CA ASP A 35 23.59 -47.51 -49.80
C ASP A 35 23.60 -49.06 -49.68
N PRO A 36 23.13 -49.81 -50.70
CA PRO A 36 22.68 -51.20 -50.52
C PRO A 36 23.53 -52.23 -51.30
N SER A 37 23.74 -53.40 -50.68
CA SER A 37 24.04 -54.75 -51.24
C SER A 37 24.85 -55.52 -50.19
N ASP A 38 24.74 -56.83 -49.96
CA ASP A 38 24.40 -57.92 -50.85
C ASP A 38 23.89 -59.12 -50.03
N SER A 39 23.09 -59.94 -50.68
CA SER A 39 22.38 -61.13 -50.20
C SER A 39 23.27 -62.38 -50.09
N THR A 40 22.91 -63.30 -49.17
CA THR A 40 22.95 -64.79 -49.29
C THR A 40 22.71 -65.39 -47.89
N GLU A 41 21.55 -65.98 -47.58
CA GLU A 41 21.05 -67.35 -47.82
C GLU A 41 21.69 -68.50 -47.01
N PHE A 42 20.84 -69.51 -46.73
CA PHE A 42 21.00 -70.79 -46.01
C PHE A 42 20.87 -70.73 -44.47
N GLY A 43 20.04 -71.53 -43.82
CA GLY A 43 19.18 -72.64 -44.23
C GLY A 43 18.67 -73.38 -42.98
N SER A 44 17.43 -73.86 -43.06
CA SER A 44 16.72 -74.60 -41.99
C SER A 44 17.37 -75.94 -41.62
N GLY A 45 17.21 -76.35 -40.36
CA GLY A 45 17.55 -77.70 -39.90
C GLY A 45 16.89 -78.04 -38.56
N ASN A 46 15.76 -78.75 -38.62
CA ASN A 46 14.98 -79.27 -37.50
C ASN A 46 15.61 -80.57 -36.98
N GLY A 47 15.65 -80.82 -35.66
CA GLY A 47 16.21 -82.06 -35.12
C GLY A 47 16.03 -82.26 -33.61
N ASN A 48 15.17 -83.23 -33.25
CA ASN A 48 14.85 -83.70 -31.90
C ASN A 48 16.06 -84.21 -31.08
N GLY A 49 16.01 -84.03 -29.75
CA GLY A 49 16.79 -84.83 -28.81
C GLY A 49 16.90 -84.26 -27.38
N ARG A 50 16.02 -84.68 -26.48
CA ARG A 50 16.27 -84.71 -25.02
C ARG A 50 17.21 -85.90 -24.71
N PRO A 51 18.06 -85.90 -23.66
CA PRO A 51 17.57 -85.80 -22.28
C PRO A 51 18.51 -85.18 -21.22
N GLY A 52 17.88 -84.79 -20.10
CA GLY A 52 18.40 -85.01 -18.75
C GLY A 52 19.29 -83.94 -18.12
N GLY A 53 18.87 -83.46 -16.95
CA GLY A 53 19.82 -82.98 -15.93
C GLY A 53 19.56 -81.59 -15.35
N GLY A 54 18.63 -81.51 -14.40
CA GLY A 54 18.91 -80.86 -13.12
C GLY A 54 18.82 -79.33 -12.99
N VAL A 55 18.32 -78.95 -11.80
CA VAL A 55 18.70 -77.76 -11.02
C VAL A 55 17.87 -76.48 -11.25
N VAL A 56 16.97 -76.26 -10.29
CA VAL A 56 16.74 -75.00 -9.55
C VAL A 56 16.57 -73.73 -10.40
N GLY A 57 15.33 -73.21 -10.45
CA GLY A 57 15.06 -71.95 -11.12
C GLY A 57 13.71 -71.33 -10.75
N SER A 58 13.52 -70.98 -9.48
CA SER A 58 12.45 -70.05 -9.08
C SER A 58 12.89 -69.14 -7.94
N GLN A 59 14.07 -68.55 -8.06
CA GLN A 59 14.53 -67.42 -7.25
C GLN A 59 15.45 -66.49 -8.06
N GLN A 60 14.98 -65.98 -9.20
CA GLN A 60 15.75 -64.97 -9.95
C GLN A 60 14.88 -63.80 -10.45
N HIS A 61 13.89 -63.40 -9.64
CA HIS A 61 13.22 -62.09 -9.79
C HIS A 61 13.29 -61.26 -8.51
N LYS A 62 14.31 -61.50 -7.67
CA LYS A 62 14.53 -60.79 -6.39
C LYS A 62 15.94 -60.23 -6.20
N SER A 63 16.74 -60.19 -7.27
CA SER A 63 18.17 -59.83 -7.21
C SER A 63 18.49 -58.73 -8.22
N MET A 64 17.94 -57.54 -7.99
CA MET A 64 18.48 -56.30 -8.56
C MET A 64 18.07 -55.02 -7.81
N GLU A 65 17.31 -55.12 -6.72
CA GLU A 65 17.37 -54.10 -5.66
C GLU A 65 18.66 -54.33 -4.88
N ALA A 66 19.73 -53.62 -5.26
CA ALA A 66 20.84 -53.41 -4.34
C ALA A 66 20.24 -52.97 -3.00
N SER A 67 20.52 -53.72 -1.92
CA SER A 67 19.85 -53.56 -0.64
C SER A 67 20.08 -52.14 -0.11
N LEU A 68 19.12 -51.24 -0.36
CA LEU A 68 19.14 -49.88 0.15
C LEU A 68 19.39 -49.95 1.65
N SER A 69 20.28 -49.08 2.14
CA SER A 69 20.53 -49.00 3.58
C SER A 69 19.20 -48.79 4.32
N PRO A 70 19.07 -49.23 5.59
CA PRO A 70 17.86 -48.96 6.37
C PRO A 70 17.45 -47.47 6.35
N PHE A 71 18.43 -46.58 6.23
CA PHE A 71 18.23 -45.13 6.15
C PHE A 71 17.70 -44.67 4.77
N GLU A 72 18.15 -45.28 3.66
CA GLU A 72 17.61 -45.01 2.32
C GLU A 72 16.24 -45.65 2.08
N ARG A 73 15.83 -46.60 2.94
CA ARG A 73 14.50 -47.22 2.94
C ARG A 73 13.44 -46.41 3.68
N LEU A 74 13.80 -45.25 4.23
CA LEU A 74 12.82 -44.36 4.86
C LEU A 74 11.74 -43.93 3.84
N PRO A 75 10.45 -43.89 4.25
CA PRO A 75 9.39 -43.28 3.46
C PRO A 75 9.70 -41.82 3.09
N PRO A 76 9.27 -41.33 1.91
CA PRO A 76 9.49 -39.95 1.49
C PRO A 76 9.09 -38.91 2.53
N GLU A 77 8.00 -39.15 3.26
CA GLU A 77 7.47 -38.25 4.29
C GLU A 77 8.43 -38.10 5.48
N LEU A 78 9.13 -39.19 5.84
CA LEU A 78 10.16 -39.14 6.89
C LEU A 78 11.44 -38.45 6.40
N ILE A 79 11.79 -38.62 5.12
CA ILE A 79 12.92 -37.90 4.51
C ILE A 79 12.63 -36.39 4.50
N GLU A 80 11.43 -35.98 4.12
CA GLU A 80 10.97 -34.58 4.20
C GLU A 80 10.96 -34.06 5.64
N ALA A 81 10.46 -34.84 6.61
CA ALA A 81 10.47 -34.46 8.02
C ALA A 81 11.89 -34.26 8.58
N ILE A 82 12.85 -35.10 8.17
CA ILE A 82 14.28 -34.92 8.49
C ILE A 82 14.78 -33.61 7.89
N ALA A 83 14.50 -33.35 6.61
CA ALA A 83 14.92 -32.14 5.91
C ALA A 83 14.33 -30.86 6.56
N PHE A 84 13.05 -30.88 6.94
CA PHE A 84 12.44 -29.79 7.71
C PHE A 84 13.12 -29.58 9.06
N SER A 85 13.41 -30.66 9.79
CA SER A 85 14.08 -30.58 11.09
C SER A 85 15.47 -29.96 10.99
N VAL A 86 16.22 -30.31 9.94
CA VAL A 86 17.53 -29.71 9.63
C VAL A 86 17.39 -28.22 9.26
N CYS A 87 16.39 -27.86 8.46
CA CYS A 87 16.13 -26.46 8.11
C CYS A 87 15.75 -25.58 9.32
N ARG A 88 15.07 -26.16 10.32
CA ARG A 88 14.66 -25.45 11.54
C ARG A 88 15.84 -25.05 12.43
N GLN A 89 16.99 -25.70 12.30
CA GLN A 89 18.20 -25.33 13.04
C GLN A 89 18.75 -23.97 12.59
N CYS A 90 18.48 -23.58 11.34
CA CYS A 90 18.82 -22.28 10.78
C CYS A 90 17.55 -21.64 10.19
N PRO A 91 16.64 -21.10 11.00
CA PRO A 91 15.31 -20.67 10.56
C PRO A 91 15.33 -19.41 9.68
N VAL A 92 16.42 -18.63 9.73
CA VAL A 92 16.58 -17.37 9.00
C VAL A 92 17.55 -17.54 7.81
N GLY A 93 17.26 -16.84 6.71
CA GLY A 93 18.03 -16.87 5.47
C GLY A 93 17.72 -18.03 4.54
N VAL A 94 18.64 -18.28 3.62
CA VAL A 94 18.57 -19.41 2.67
C VAL A 94 18.70 -20.73 3.44
N PRO A 95 17.92 -21.78 3.11
CA PRO A 95 18.03 -23.09 3.77
C PRO A 95 19.29 -23.86 3.29
N SER A 96 20.48 -23.32 3.56
CA SER A 96 21.76 -23.88 3.13
C SER A 96 22.05 -25.24 3.75
N SER A 97 21.47 -25.54 4.92
CA SER A 97 21.56 -26.84 5.57
C SER A 97 20.89 -27.97 4.80
N LEU A 98 20.04 -27.69 3.80
CA LEU A 98 19.53 -28.73 2.90
C LEU A 98 20.62 -29.36 2.04
N LEU A 99 21.70 -28.63 1.76
CA LEU A 99 22.78 -29.14 0.92
C LEU A 99 23.41 -30.40 1.55
N SER A 100 23.61 -30.41 2.87
CA SER A 100 24.17 -31.59 3.54
C SER A 100 23.24 -32.80 3.45
N VAL A 101 21.92 -32.58 3.45
CA VAL A 101 20.90 -33.63 3.31
C VAL A 101 20.85 -34.19 1.88
N PHE A 102 20.95 -33.32 0.87
CA PHE A 102 21.02 -33.74 -0.54
C PHE A 102 22.24 -34.61 -0.83
N LEU A 103 23.35 -34.38 -0.14
CA LEU A 103 24.59 -35.11 -0.33
C LEU A 103 24.63 -36.48 0.37
N LEU A 104 23.60 -36.86 1.14
CA LEU A 104 23.55 -38.14 1.85
C LEU A 104 23.38 -39.34 0.91
N SER A 105 22.47 -39.24 -0.06
CA SER A 105 22.22 -40.31 -1.05
C SER A 105 21.44 -39.80 -2.26
N LYS A 106 21.52 -40.56 -3.37
CA LYS A 106 20.69 -40.30 -4.56
C LYS A 106 19.19 -40.33 -4.23
N ARG A 107 18.77 -41.26 -3.36
CA ARG A 107 17.38 -41.39 -2.93
C ARG A 107 16.87 -40.12 -2.22
N PHE A 108 17.69 -39.52 -1.36
CA PHE A 108 17.34 -38.27 -0.68
C PHE A 108 17.24 -37.11 -1.67
N TYR A 109 18.17 -37.03 -2.64
CA TYR A 109 18.09 -36.04 -3.72
C TYR A 109 16.85 -36.23 -4.60
N ASP A 110 16.49 -37.46 -4.94
CA ASP A 110 15.32 -37.76 -5.77
C ASP A 110 14.01 -37.36 -5.09
N VAL A 111 13.92 -37.52 -3.76
CA VAL A 111 12.76 -37.13 -2.95
C VAL A 111 12.70 -35.62 -2.72
N LEU A 112 13.80 -35.01 -2.31
CA LEU A 112 13.85 -33.61 -1.87
C LEU A 112 14.27 -32.62 -2.96
N GLY A 113 14.58 -33.12 -4.15
CA GLY A 113 15.16 -32.35 -5.23
C GLY A 113 14.25 -31.23 -5.73
N PRO A 114 14.76 -30.37 -6.64
CA PRO A 114 14.11 -29.12 -7.05
C PRO A 114 12.72 -29.28 -7.70
N ARG A 115 12.34 -30.52 -8.07
CA ARG A 115 11.05 -30.87 -8.64
C ARG A 115 9.95 -31.09 -7.59
N ASN A 116 10.31 -31.28 -6.32
CA ASN A 116 9.32 -31.48 -5.25
C ASN A 116 8.73 -30.15 -4.80
N GLU A 117 7.77 -29.64 -5.58
CA GLU A 117 7.08 -28.38 -5.29
C GLU A 117 6.33 -28.40 -3.95
N GLY A 118 5.82 -29.55 -3.52
CA GLY A 118 5.13 -29.72 -2.24
C GLY A 118 6.05 -29.42 -1.06
N PHE A 119 7.21 -30.07 -1.03
CA PHE A 119 8.23 -29.86 -0.01
C PHE A 119 8.65 -28.38 0.10
N TYR A 120 8.96 -27.72 -1.02
CA TYR A 120 9.37 -26.30 -1.00
C TYR A 120 8.22 -25.35 -0.63
N ALA A 121 6.97 -25.68 -0.97
CA ALA A 121 5.82 -24.90 -0.52
C ALA A 121 5.63 -24.99 1.00
N ASP A 122 5.79 -26.17 1.58
CA ASP A 122 5.72 -26.35 3.03
C ASP A 122 6.93 -25.71 3.74
N LEU A 123 8.10 -25.77 3.13
CA LEU A 123 9.28 -25.07 3.62
C LEU A 123 9.07 -23.54 3.62
N PHE A 124 8.43 -23.00 2.58
CA PHE A 124 8.02 -21.60 2.54
C PHE A 124 7.10 -21.25 3.72
N ARG A 125 6.04 -22.04 3.94
CA ARG A 125 5.08 -21.83 5.03
C ARG A 125 5.72 -21.91 6.41
N GLN A 126 6.75 -22.74 6.55
CA GLN A 126 7.52 -22.86 7.78
C GLN A 126 8.40 -21.62 8.02
N ARG A 127 9.05 -21.10 6.98
CA ARG A 127 10.09 -20.05 7.09
C ARG A 127 9.57 -18.61 6.99
N PHE A 128 8.48 -18.37 6.26
CA PHE A 128 7.95 -17.03 6.00
C PHE A 128 6.52 -16.89 6.53
N ASP A 129 6.11 -15.65 6.77
CA ASP A 129 4.73 -15.32 7.08
C ASP A 129 3.90 -15.36 5.80
N TRP A 130 3.05 -16.39 5.68
CA TRP A 130 2.30 -16.68 4.46
C TRP A 130 0.78 -16.46 4.60
N ARG A 131 0.25 -16.44 5.84
CA ARG A 131 -1.20 -16.28 6.10
C ARG A 131 -1.71 -14.90 5.69
N SER A 132 -0.87 -13.88 5.86
CA SER A 132 -1.12 -12.50 5.39
C SER A 132 -1.36 -12.46 3.89
N VAL A 133 -0.47 -13.11 3.15
CA VAL A 133 -0.55 -13.26 1.70
C VAL A 133 -1.83 -14.00 1.31
N GLN A 134 -2.08 -15.17 1.90
CA GLN A 134 -3.26 -15.97 1.58
C GLN A 134 -4.56 -15.16 1.72
N ARG A 135 -4.67 -14.37 2.80
CA ARG A 135 -5.81 -13.49 3.05
C ARG A 135 -5.95 -12.41 1.96
N ARG A 136 -4.87 -11.73 1.59
CA ARG A 136 -4.89 -10.69 0.55
C ARG A 136 -5.24 -11.24 -0.83
N TRP A 137 -4.70 -12.41 -1.15
CA TRP A 137 -4.98 -13.09 -2.41
C TRP A 137 -6.44 -13.53 -2.50
N ALA A 138 -6.99 -14.09 -1.43
CA ALA A 138 -8.42 -14.38 -1.34
C ALA A 138 -9.27 -13.11 -1.51
N GLY A 139 -8.93 -12.02 -0.81
CA GLY A 139 -9.62 -10.74 -0.95
C GLY A 139 -9.60 -10.19 -2.38
N MET A 140 -8.46 -10.23 -3.05
CA MET A 140 -8.35 -9.81 -4.45
C MET A 140 -9.18 -10.69 -5.39
N LYS A 141 -9.22 -12.01 -5.15
CA LYS A 141 -10.05 -12.92 -5.93
C LYS A 141 -11.54 -12.60 -5.75
N THR A 142 -11.99 -12.36 -4.52
CA THR A 142 -13.36 -11.93 -4.22
C THR A 142 -13.71 -10.62 -4.95
N ILE A 143 -12.79 -9.65 -5.00
CA ILE A 143 -12.99 -8.39 -5.73
C ILE A 143 -13.18 -8.65 -7.23
N GLU A 144 -12.34 -9.52 -7.82
CA GLU A 144 -12.44 -9.89 -9.23
C GLU A 144 -13.76 -10.62 -9.54
N ASP A 145 -14.14 -11.60 -8.73
CA ASP A 145 -15.37 -12.37 -8.89
C ASP A 145 -16.61 -11.48 -8.79
N LYS A 146 -16.63 -10.52 -7.86
CA LYS A 146 -17.70 -9.52 -7.74
C LYS A 146 -17.81 -8.66 -9.01
N ARG A 147 -16.67 -8.27 -9.60
CA ARG A 147 -16.65 -7.49 -10.86
C ARG A 147 -17.17 -8.30 -12.05
N GLU A 148 -16.73 -9.55 -12.18
CA GLU A 148 -17.20 -10.47 -13.22
C GLU A 148 -18.71 -10.73 -13.10
N LYS A 149 -19.21 -10.96 -11.88
CA LYS A 149 -20.64 -11.10 -11.64
C LYS A 149 -21.42 -9.84 -12.05
N LYS A 150 -20.94 -8.65 -11.67
CA LYS A 150 -21.58 -7.37 -12.03
C LYS A 150 -21.57 -7.15 -13.55
N SER A 151 -20.48 -7.48 -14.25
CA SER A 151 -20.42 -7.31 -15.71
C SER A 151 -21.37 -8.27 -16.45
N VAL A 152 -21.45 -9.53 -16.03
CA VAL A 152 -22.39 -10.52 -16.60
C VAL A 152 -23.85 -10.13 -16.38
N LEU A 153 -24.18 -9.62 -15.19
CA LEU A 153 -25.52 -9.11 -14.90
C LEU A 153 -25.88 -7.91 -15.77
N LEU A 154 -24.95 -6.97 -15.96
CA LEU A 154 -25.15 -5.79 -16.82
C LEU A 154 -25.33 -6.19 -18.30
N GLU A 155 -24.55 -7.16 -18.78
CA GLU A 155 -24.68 -7.70 -20.14
C GLU A 155 -26.03 -8.42 -20.33
N SER A 156 -26.47 -9.18 -19.34
CA SER A 156 -27.76 -9.87 -19.35
C SER A 156 -28.93 -8.88 -19.34
N ALA A 157 -28.83 -7.80 -18.55
CA ALA A 157 -29.82 -6.73 -18.49
C ALA A 157 -29.91 -5.93 -19.81
N THR A 158 -28.78 -5.69 -20.48
CA THR A 158 -28.75 -4.98 -21.78
C THR A 158 -29.22 -5.85 -22.95
N LYS A 159 -29.12 -7.18 -22.85
CA LYS A 159 -29.66 -8.13 -23.84
C LYS A 159 -31.17 -8.41 -23.68
N ALA A 160 -31.79 -8.02 -22.57
CA ALA A 160 -33.23 -8.12 -22.39
C ALA A 160 -33.98 -7.06 -23.24
N ARG A 161 -34.15 -7.33 -24.54
CA ARG A 161 -35.09 -6.61 -25.43
C ARG A 161 -36.54 -7.12 -25.21
N PRO A 162 -37.57 -6.29 -25.52
CA PRO A 162 -38.93 -6.52 -25.07
C PRO A 162 -39.50 -7.82 -25.61
N ALA A 163 -40.25 -8.54 -24.76
CA ALA A 163 -40.95 -9.76 -25.09
C ALA A 163 -41.89 -9.53 -26.28
N ASN A 164 -41.46 -9.89 -27.48
CA ASN A 164 -42.31 -10.25 -28.60
C ASN A 164 -41.50 -11.14 -29.55
N ASN A 165 -41.93 -12.41 -29.63
CA ASN A 165 -41.50 -13.46 -30.56
C ASN A 165 -40.21 -14.24 -30.25
N LEU A 166 -40.13 -14.88 -29.08
CA LEU A 166 -39.30 -16.07 -28.90
C LEU A 166 -40.19 -17.32 -29.02
N LYS A 167 -40.20 -17.95 -30.20
CA LYS A 167 -40.62 -19.34 -30.34
C LYS A 167 -39.59 -20.20 -29.62
N PHE A 168 -40.02 -20.86 -28.55
CA PHE A 168 -39.22 -21.90 -27.89
C PHE A 168 -39.02 -23.07 -28.85
N THR A 169 -37.81 -23.22 -29.39
CA THR A 169 -37.33 -24.51 -29.90
C THR A 169 -36.62 -25.22 -28.77
N VAL A 170 -37.24 -26.29 -28.27
CA VAL A 170 -36.62 -27.25 -27.34
C VAL A 170 -35.51 -27.98 -28.09
N GLY A 171 -34.28 -27.47 -27.92
CA GLY A 171 -33.05 -28.09 -28.42
C GLY A 171 -32.20 -28.58 -27.24
N SER A 172 -32.27 -29.88 -26.99
CA SER A 172 -31.27 -30.75 -26.36
C SER A 172 -30.27 -30.11 -25.37
N PHE A 173 -30.61 -30.10 -24.08
CA PHE A 173 -29.62 -30.04 -22.99
C PHE A 173 -28.91 -31.39 -22.90
N THR A 174 -27.77 -31.57 -23.58
CA THR A 174 -26.87 -32.68 -23.27
C THR A 174 -26.06 -32.32 -22.04
N ARG A 175 -26.29 -33.06 -20.95
CA ARG A 175 -25.42 -33.08 -19.76
C ARG A 175 -24.03 -33.60 -20.19
N PRO A 176 -22.93 -32.91 -19.87
CA PRO A 176 -21.59 -33.45 -20.11
C PRO A 176 -21.33 -34.68 -19.23
N ASN A 177 -20.64 -35.68 -19.79
CA ASN A 177 -20.51 -37.04 -19.25
C ASN A 177 -19.37 -37.23 -18.23
N SER A 178 -18.77 -36.17 -17.68
CA SER A 178 -17.67 -36.32 -16.70
C SER A 178 -17.53 -35.15 -15.72
N PRO A 179 -17.33 -35.40 -14.41
CA PRO A 179 -17.01 -34.36 -13.42
C PRO A 179 -15.67 -33.64 -13.65
N SER A 180 -14.80 -34.18 -14.52
CA SER A 180 -13.46 -33.64 -14.77
C SER A 180 -13.43 -32.40 -15.67
N GLU A 181 -14.51 -32.12 -16.40
CA GLU A 181 -14.61 -30.95 -17.30
C GLU A 181 -14.81 -29.63 -16.54
N TYR A 182 -15.02 -29.67 -15.22
CA TYR A 182 -15.15 -28.49 -14.35
C TYR A 182 -13.83 -27.90 -13.88
N LEU A 183 -12.68 -28.54 -14.14
CA LEU A 183 -11.36 -28.00 -13.78
C LEU A 183 -10.79 -27.15 -14.92
N LEU A 184 -11.53 -26.15 -15.39
CA LEU A 184 -10.87 -25.02 -16.05
C LEU A 184 -9.94 -24.39 -15.00
N GLU A 185 -8.62 -24.50 -15.21
CA GLU A 185 -7.66 -23.71 -14.44
C GLU A 185 -8.10 -22.26 -14.54
N SER A 186 -8.53 -21.69 -13.42
CA SER A 186 -8.92 -20.29 -13.33
C SER A 186 -7.83 -19.42 -13.96
N THR A 187 -8.15 -18.75 -15.07
CA THR A 187 -7.24 -17.84 -15.78
C THR A 187 -6.88 -16.62 -14.94
N SER A 188 -7.68 -16.33 -13.90
CA SER A 188 -7.39 -15.29 -12.93
C SER A 188 -5.99 -15.45 -12.31
N VAL A 189 -5.27 -14.33 -12.34
CA VAL A 189 -3.97 -14.20 -11.72
C VAL A 189 -4.09 -14.36 -10.20
N TRP A 190 -5.22 -13.97 -9.60
CA TRP A 190 -5.51 -13.98 -8.16
C TRP A 190 -6.09 -15.29 -7.62
N ARG A 191 -6.21 -16.35 -8.45
CA ARG A 191 -6.66 -17.68 -7.98
C ARG A 191 -5.89 -18.14 -6.73
N PRO A 192 -6.45 -19.05 -5.90
CA PRO A 192 -5.74 -19.56 -4.72
C PRO A 192 -4.32 -20.03 -5.02
N LEU A 193 -3.40 -19.80 -4.08
CA LEU A 193 -1.99 -20.13 -4.22
C LEU A 193 -1.77 -21.64 -4.13
N MET A 194 -1.07 -22.20 -5.10
CA MET A 194 -0.73 -23.61 -5.19
C MET A 194 0.72 -23.85 -4.74
N SER A 195 1.10 -25.12 -4.52
CA SER A 195 2.47 -25.46 -4.12
C SER A 195 3.53 -24.95 -5.10
N ARG A 196 3.25 -25.01 -6.42
CA ARG A 196 4.11 -24.45 -7.48
C ARG A 196 4.41 -22.95 -7.30
N ASP A 197 3.43 -22.18 -6.83
CA ASP A 197 3.53 -20.74 -6.67
C ASP A 197 4.42 -20.40 -5.46
N LEU A 198 4.17 -21.07 -4.33
CA LEU A 198 4.95 -20.89 -3.09
C LEU A 198 6.39 -21.41 -3.21
N ALA A 199 6.60 -22.52 -3.92
CA ALA A 199 7.94 -23.04 -4.20
C ALA A 199 8.78 -22.05 -5.02
N LYS A 200 8.19 -21.42 -6.05
CA LYS A 200 8.82 -20.35 -6.82
C LYS A 200 9.11 -19.12 -5.97
N GLU A 201 8.18 -18.74 -5.10
CA GLU A 201 8.36 -17.61 -4.20
C GLU A 201 9.48 -17.83 -3.18
N LEU A 202 9.59 -19.03 -2.61
CA LEU A 202 10.70 -19.39 -1.72
C LEU A 202 12.05 -19.14 -2.38
N ARG A 203 12.21 -19.66 -3.61
CA ARG A 203 13.43 -19.46 -4.40
C ARG A 203 13.70 -17.97 -4.59
N ARG A 204 12.68 -17.22 -5.01
CA ARG A 204 12.81 -15.79 -5.29
C ARG A 204 13.21 -14.98 -4.06
N ARG A 205 12.57 -15.19 -2.90
CA ARG A 205 12.94 -14.51 -1.65
C ARG A 205 14.37 -14.84 -1.25
N CYS A 206 14.76 -16.11 -1.34
CA CYS A 206 16.13 -16.54 -1.06
C CYS A 206 17.15 -15.83 -1.98
N THR A 207 16.88 -15.77 -3.28
CA THR A 207 17.74 -15.05 -4.24
C THR A 207 17.85 -13.57 -3.90
N ILE A 208 16.72 -12.89 -3.64
CA ILE A 208 16.71 -11.45 -3.38
C ILE A 208 17.40 -11.11 -2.05
N LEU A 209 17.11 -11.87 -0.99
CA LEU A 209 17.78 -11.71 0.30
C LEU A 209 19.29 -11.92 0.19
N THR A 210 19.73 -12.88 -0.64
CA THR A 210 21.15 -13.11 -0.91
C THR A 210 21.78 -11.94 -1.66
N ARG A 211 21.08 -11.38 -2.66
CA ARG A 211 21.53 -10.18 -3.40
C ARG A 211 21.66 -8.97 -2.47
N MET A 212 20.66 -8.71 -1.63
CA MET A 212 20.69 -7.63 -0.64
C MET A 212 21.86 -7.80 0.33
N ARG A 213 22.03 -9.00 0.89
CA ARG A 213 23.15 -9.32 1.79
C ARG A 213 24.49 -9.12 1.10
N SER A 214 24.64 -9.58 -0.15
CA SER A 214 25.87 -9.41 -0.92
C SER A 214 26.18 -7.92 -1.13
N ALA A 215 25.19 -7.13 -1.54
CA ALA A 215 25.34 -5.69 -1.74
C ALA A 215 25.73 -4.95 -0.45
N ALA A 216 25.12 -5.31 0.68
CA ALA A 216 25.46 -4.75 1.98
C ALA A 216 26.91 -5.09 2.40
N ILE A 217 27.35 -6.33 2.19
CA ILE A 217 28.73 -6.76 2.52
C ILE A 217 29.76 -6.11 1.59
N THR A 218 29.47 -5.99 0.29
CA THR A 218 30.39 -5.39 -0.68
C THR A 218 30.36 -3.86 -0.69
N GLY A 219 29.37 -3.25 -0.04
CA GLY A 219 29.19 -1.79 -0.04
C GLY A 219 28.74 -1.23 -1.40
N SER A 220 28.07 -2.03 -2.24
CA SER A 220 27.69 -1.61 -3.60
C SER A 220 26.29 -2.11 -3.96
N ILE A 221 25.42 -1.20 -4.38
CA ILE A 221 24.05 -1.51 -4.80
C ILE A 221 23.94 -1.57 -6.33
N PRO A 222 23.01 -2.39 -6.88
CA PRO A 222 22.74 -2.40 -8.31
C PRO A 222 22.32 -1.01 -8.82
N PRO A 223 22.71 -0.61 -10.05
CA PRO A 223 22.33 0.68 -10.59
C PRO A 223 20.82 0.76 -10.84
N SER A 224 20.23 1.91 -10.52
CA SER A 224 18.82 2.21 -10.83
C SER A 224 18.70 2.54 -12.32
N SER A 225 18.10 1.64 -13.12
CA SER A 225 17.81 1.93 -14.54
C SER A 225 16.39 2.46 -14.79
N SER A 226 15.58 2.53 -13.73
CA SER A 226 14.22 3.08 -13.77
C SER A 226 14.23 4.53 -14.28
N ARG A 227 13.85 4.68 -15.55
CA ARG A 227 13.57 5.97 -16.16
C ARG A 227 12.32 6.54 -15.49
N PRO A 228 12.26 7.86 -15.22
CA PRO A 228 11.01 8.48 -14.83
C PRO A 228 9.96 8.16 -15.88
N SER A 229 8.72 7.98 -15.46
CA SER A 229 7.57 8.01 -16.36
C SER A 229 7.51 9.41 -16.99
N SER A 230 8.26 9.62 -18.06
CA SER A 230 8.33 10.89 -18.76
C SER A 230 6.92 11.21 -19.25
N PRO A 231 6.36 12.40 -18.91
CA PRO A 231 5.07 12.83 -19.44
C PRO A 231 5.01 12.79 -20.96
N ARG A 232 6.16 12.96 -21.64
CA ARG A 232 6.30 12.89 -23.09
C ARG A 232 6.24 11.46 -23.63
N MET A 233 6.73 10.47 -22.87
CA MET A 233 6.63 9.05 -23.25
C MET A 233 5.22 8.51 -23.03
N GLN A 234 4.53 8.94 -21.96
CA GLN A 234 3.12 8.56 -21.73
C GLN A 234 2.18 9.17 -22.78
N ALA A 235 2.48 10.37 -23.28
CA ALA A 235 1.74 11.00 -24.39
C ALA A 235 2.01 10.37 -25.77
N MET A 236 3.11 9.61 -25.91
CA MET A 236 3.51 8.95 -27.16
C MET A 236 3.19 7.44 -27.16
N ALA A 237 2.56 6.91 -26.10
CA ALA A 237 2.18 5.51 -26.05
C ALA A 237 1.12 5.22 -27.12
N SER A 238 1.31 4.12 -27.87
CA SER A 238 0.38 3.62 -28.87
C SER A 238 -1.02 3.38 -28.27
N SER A 239 -2.03 3.19 -29.14
CA SER A 239 -3.38 2.77 -28.72
C SER A 239 -3.36 1.57 -27.78
N ASP A 240 -2.38 0.68 -27.94
CA ASP A 240 -2.20 -0.58 -27.20
C ASP A 240 -1.40 -0.43 -25.89
N GLY A 241 -0.94 0.78 -25.55
CA GLY A 241 -0.16 1.05 -24.35
C GLY A 241 1.28 0.49 -24.41
N PRO A 242 2.17 0.93 -23.51
CA PRO A 242 3.51 0.34 -23.42
C PRO A 242 3.42 -1.09 -22.88
N VAL A 243 4.13 -2.03 -23.52
CA VAL A 243 4.33 -3.37 -22.95
C VAL A 243 5.06 -3.22 -21.62
N LEU A 244 4.35 -3.50 -20.51
CA LEU A 244 4.95 -3.44 -19.19
C LEU A 244 5.99 -4.55 -19.05
N THR A 245 7.23 -4.17 -18.73
CA THR A 245 8.31 -5.10 -18.41
C THR A 245 8.53 -5.15 -16.90
N GLU A 246 9.17 -6.20 -16.42
CA GLU A 246 9.64 -6.20 -15.04
C GLU A 246 10.62 -5.05 -14.80
N PRO A 247 10.64 -4.48 -13.58
CA PRO A 247 11.54 -3.40 -13.25
C PRO A 247 13.00 -3.87 -13.17
N ASP A 248 13.89 -2.90 -13.02
CA ASP A 248 15.31 -3.14 -12.77
C ASP A 248 15.57 -3.92 -11.47
N GLU A 249 16.74 -4.54 -11.37
CA GLU A 249 17.09 -5.42 -10.23
C GLU A 249 16.93 -4.72 -8.88
N LEU A 250 17.39 -3.48 -8.75
CA LEU A 250 17.27 -2.71 -7.51
C LEU A 250 15.78 -2.56 -7.13
N THR A 251 14.95 -2.14 -8.08
CA THR A 251 13.51 -1.97 -7.86
C THR A 251 12.82 -3.32 -7.56
N GLN A 252 13.22 -4.43 -8.17
CA GLN A 252 12.71 -5.77 -7.83
C GLN A 252 13.05 -6.18 -6.39
N ASN A 253 14.28 -5.90 -5.95
CA ASN A 253 14.72 -6.17 -4.58
C ASN A 253 13.89 -5.35 -3.58
N LEU A 254 13.69 -4.06 -3.86
CA LEU A 254 12.88 -3.16 -3.03
C LEU A 254 11.41 -3.59 -2.99
N TRP A 255 10.82 -4.01 -4.11
CA TRP A 255 9.44 -4.53 -4.11
C TRP A 255 9.27 -5.73 -3.19
N THR A 256 10.20 -6.68 -3.26
CA THR A 256 10.14 -7.88 -2.43
C THR A 256 10.33 -7.53 -0.96
N CYS A 257 11.26 -6.63 -0.64
CA CYS A 257 11.45 -6.11 0.71
C CYS A 257 10.18 -5.43 1.25
N TYR A 258 9.60 -4.51 0.48
CA TYR A 258 8.37 -3.80 0.84
C TYR A 258 7.20 -4.77 1.10
N LEU A 259 6.97 -5.73 0.19
CA LEU A 259 5.90 -6.73 0.35
C LEU A 259 6.14 -7.62 1.57
N MET A 260 7.39 -8.07 1.79
CA MET A 260 7.75 -8.84 2.98
C MET A 260 7.47 -8.08 4.29
N LEU A 261 7.71 -6.76 4.33
CA LEU A 261 7.36 -5.90 5.47
C LEU A 261 5.85 -5.81 5.67
N LEU A 262 5.08 -5.58 4.59
CA LEU A 262 3.62 -5.57 4.69
C LEU A 262 3.04 -6.91 5.15
N GLU A 263 3.68 -8.02 4.78
CA GLU A 263 3.22 -9.38 5.07
C GLU A 263 3.66 -9.90 6.44
N ASN A 264 4.50 -9.15 7.14
CA ASN A 264 5.07 -9.56 8.40
C ASN A 264 3.98 -9.94 9.41
N GLY A 265 4.17 -11.08 10.08
CA GLY A 265 3.21 -11.60 11.05
C GLY A 265 3.12 -10.76 12.31
N GLN A 266 1.97 -10.82 12.99
CA GLN A 266 1.70 -10.12 14.26
C GLN A 266 2.42 -10.73 15.46
N SER A 267 3.06 -11.90 15.32
CA SER A 267 3.90 -12.46 16.39
C SER A 267 5.07 -11.53 16.69
N GLU A 268 5.46 -11.42 17.97
CA GLU A 268 6.52 -10.53 18.48
C GLU A 268 7.85 -10.59 17.69
N HIS A 269 8.10 -11.68 16.95
CA HIS A 269 9.20 -11.83 16.02
C HIS A 269 8.70 -12.30 14.64
N GLY A 270 7.98 -11.42 13.93
CA GLY A 270 7.53 -11.70 12.57
C GLY A 270 8.67 -12.24 11.70
N LYS A 271 8.42 -13.37 11.02
CA LYS A 271 9.47 -14.15 10.36
C LYS A 271 10.08 -13.38 9.21
N ASN A 272 9.24 -12.68 8.45
CA ASN A 272 9.69 -11.91 7.29
C ASN A 272 10.69 -10.82 7.69
N LEU A 273 10.42 -10.11 8.79
CA LEU A 273 11.34 -9.09 9.32
C LEU A 273 12.68 -9.69 9.74
N ALA A 274 12.68 -10.84 10.42
CA ALA A 274 13.92 -11.53 10.80
C ALA A 274 14.79 -11.87 9.57
N HIS A 275 14.17 -12.40 8.50
CA HIS A 275 14.86 -12.64 7.23
C HIS A 275 15.48 -11.38 6.62
N LEU A 276 14.73 -10.26 6.63
CA LEU A 276 15.21 -8.99 6.08
C LEU A 276 16.36 -8.40 6.90
N VAL A 277 16.23 -8.35 8.23
CA VAL A 277 17.20 -7.70 9.10
C VAL A 277 18.43 -8.58 9.33
N GLU A 278 18.26 -9.81 9.81
CA GLU A 278 19.38 -10.65 10.26
C GLU A 278 20.13 -11.29 9.09
N TYR A 279 19.41 -11.76 8.07
CA TYR A 279 20.05 -12.39 6.91
C TYR A 279 20.29 -11.39 5.77
N GLY A 280 19.26 -10.65 5.36
CA GLY A 280 19.30 -9.72 4.25
C GLY A 280 20.08 -8.42 4.51
N LEU A 281 20.46 -8.16 5.77
CA LEU A 281 21.13 -6.94 6.21
C LEU A 281 20.40 -5.67 5.74
N MET A 282 19.07 -5.68 5.84
CA MET A 282 18.20 -4.62 5.29
C MET A 282 18.62 -3.22 5.75
N ARG A 283 19.06 -3.03 7.01
CA ARG A 283 19.47 -1.71 7.51
C ARG A 283 20.68 -1.15 6.76
N ASP A 284 21.71 -1.98 6.54
CA ASP A 284 22.92 -1.58 5.79
C ASP A 284 22.61 -1.40 4.30
N TYR A 285 21.80 -2.30 3.74
CA TYR A 285 21.33 -2.19 2.36
C TYR A 285 20.57 -0.87 2.12
N MET A 286 19.68 -0.49 3.04
CA MET A 286 18.92 0.75 2.95
C MET A 286 19.76 2.00 3.22
N ARG A 287 20.84 1.89 4.01
CA ARG A 287 21.83 2.98 4.16
C ARG A 287 22.53 3.25 2.82
N LEU A 288 23.02 2.20 2.15
CA LEU A 288 23.62 2.33 0.82
C LEU A 288 22.61 2.89 -0.20
N PHE A 289 21.37 2.40 -0.18
CA PHE A 289 20.31 2.94 -1.04
C PHE A 289 20.08 4.44 -0.80
N TYR A 290 20.02 4.86 0.46
CA TYR A 290 19.85 6.26 0.81
C TYR A 290 20.99 7.12 0.25
N GLU A 291 22.24 6.74 0.49
CA GLU A 291 23.43 7.48 0.03
C GLU A 291 23.46 7.60 -1.49
N HIS A 292 23.34 6.48 -2.20
CA HIS A 292 23.50 6.42 -3.65
C HIS A 292 22.26 6.87 -4.45
N SER A 293 21.06 6.77 -3.89
CA SER A 293 19.82 7.03 -4.64
C SER A 293 19.04 8.26 -4.18
N LEU A 294 18.89 8.45 -2.86
CA LEU A 294 18.07 9.54 -2.31
C LEU A 294 18.92 10.79 -2.09
N PHE A 295 20.02 10.67 -1.34
CA PHE A 295 20.89 11.79 -1.01
C PHE A 295 21.61 12.34 -2.24
N THR A 296 22.25 11.46 -3.03
CA THR A 296 22.89 11.87 -4.30
C THR A 296 21.92 12.60 -5.23
N GLU A 297 20.65 12.21 -5.27
CA GLU A 297 19.65 12.90 -6.08
C GLU A 297 19.25 14.26 -5.52
N ALA A 298 19.14 14.39 -4.18
CA ALA A 298 18.82 15.65 -3.53
C ALA A 298 19.90 16.73 -3.74
N LEU A 299 21.15 16.31 -4.00
CA LEU A 299 22.26 17.21 -4.34
C LEU A 299 22.21 17.72 -5.79
N ASN A 300 21.46 17.06 -6.67
CA ASN A 300 21.35 17.49 -8.07
C ASN A 300 20.50 18.76 -8.18
N PRO A 301 20.86 19.70 -9.07
CA PRO A 301 20.08 20.92 -9.25
C PRO A 301 18.68 20.58 -9.80
N GLY A 302 17.66 21.22 -9.22
CA GLY A 302 16.26 21.05 -9.60
C GLY A 302 15.49 20.11 -8.68
N TRP A 303 14.38 19.58 -9.18
CA TRP A 303 13.49 18.70 -8.43
C TRP A 303 13.99 17.26 -8.46
N PRO A 304 14.04 16.55 -7.31
CA PRO A 304 14.37 15.14 -7.28
C PRO A 304 13.44 14.31 -8.19
N ARG A 305 14.00 13.37 -8.96
CA ARG A 305 13.19 12.52 -9.83
C ARG A 305 12.34 11.54 -9.02
N GLN A 306 11.03 11.53 -9.26
CA GLN A 306 10.12 10.50 -8.75
C GLN A 306 10.27 9.21 -9.55
N THR A 307 10.62 8.11 -8.86
CA THR A 307 10.72 6.76 -9.43
C THR A 307 10.08 5.73 -8.50
N PRO A 308 9.61 4.57 -9.02
CA PRO A 308 9.11 3.48 -8.18
C PRO A 308 10.11 3.02 -7.12
N GLY A 309 11.40 2.94 -7.47
CA GLY A 309 12.47 2.58 -6.53
C GLY A 309 12.57 3.55 -5.34
N ARG A 310 12.49 4.87 -5.55
CA ARG A 310 12.52 5.85 -4.46
C ARG A 310 11.26 5.82 -3.61
N ALA A 311 10.10 5.57 -4.23
CA ALA A 311 8.86 5.39 -3.50
C ALA A 311 8.96 4.20 -2.54
N LEU A 312 9.37 3.03 -3.05
CA LEU A 312 9.57 1.82 -2.24
C LEU A 312 10.64 2.04 -1.17
N GLY A 313 11.75 2.68 -1.52
CA GLY A 313 12.84 2.92 -0.57
C GLY A 313 12.45 3.79 0.61
N LEU A 314 11.68 4.87 0.39
CA LEU A 314 11.14 5.69 1.49
C LEU A 314 10.14 4.91 2.34
N TRP A 315 9.27 4.10 1.72
CA TRP A 315 8.33 3.24 2.42
C TRP A 315 9.02 2.17 3.27
N ILE A 316 10.10 1.56 2.76
CA ILE A 316 10.91 0.59 3.50
C ILE A 316 11.62 1.29 4.66
N GLY A 317 12.13 2.51 4.49
CA GLY A 317 12.71 3.29 5.60
C GLY A 317 11.69 3.55 6.70
N TRP A 318 10.47 3.97 6.35
CA TRP A 318 9.38 4.17 7.29
C TRP A 318 8.99 2.87 8.02
N LEU A 319 8.63 1.83 7.27
CA LEU A 319 8.13 0.56 7.81
C LEU A 319 9.22 -0.26 8.52
N GLY A 320 10.48 -0.14 8.08
CA GLY A 320 11.63 -0.85 8.64
C GLY A 320 12.08 -0.31 10.01
N GLY A 321 11.47 0.79 10.48
CA GLY A 321 11.76 1.39 11.77
C GLY A 321 13.10 2.14 11.74
N ASP A 322 13.06 3.39 11.29
CA ASP A 322 14.12 4.37 11.51
C ASP A 322 14.34 4.52 13.02
N ASP A 323 15.46 4.02 13.53
CA ASP A 323 15.87 4.22 14.92
C ASP A 323 16.51 5.61 15.03
N LEU A 324 15.72 6.60 15.45
CA LEU A 324 16.19 7.96 15.64
C LEU A 324 17.14 8.09 16.85
N SER A 325 17.18 7.10 17.76
CA SER A 325 18.02 7.19 18.96
C SER A 325 19.52 7.15 18.65
N ALA A 326 19.88 6.56 17.50
CA ALA A 326 21.25 6.48 17.00
C ALA A 326 21.59 7.60 16.00
N GLU A 327 20.64 8.47 15.64
CA GLU A 327 20.81 9.49 14.61
C GLU A 327 21.55 10.71 15.18
N THR A 328 22.66 11.09 14.55
CA THR A 328 23.39 12.31 14.92
C THR A 328 22.66 13.57 14.41
N PRO A 329 22.88 14.75 15.01
CA PRO A 329 22.27 15.99 14.53
C PRO A 329 22.53 16.29 13.05
N ALA A 330 23.75 16.02 12.58
CA ALA A 330 24.12 16.21 11.17
C ALA A 330 23.38 15.24 10.23
N GLU A 331 23.20 13.98 10.65
CA GLU A 331 22.40 13.02 9.90
C GLU A 331 20.93 13.44 9.85
N SER A 332 20.38 13.94 10.97
CA SER A 332 19.01 14.45 11.04
C SER A 332 18.79 15.61 10.06
N GLU A 333 19.68 16.61 10.06
CA GLU A 333 19.64 17.72 9.09
C GLU A 333 19.70 17.21 7.64
N GLN A 334 20.56 16.24 7.37
CA GLN A 334 20.68 15.62 6.05
C GLN A 334 19.40 14.88 5.65
N ARG A 335 18.76 14.15 6.56
CA ARG A 335 17.47 13.47 6.31
C ARG A 335 16.38 14.48 6.04
N PHE A 336 16.30 15.56 6.81
CA PHE A 336 15.37 16.65 6.54
C PHE A 336 15.59 17.26 5.17
N PHE A 337 16.85 17.54 4.80
CA PHE A 337 17.21 18.02 3.48
C PHE A 337 16.66 17.11 2.37
N VAL A 338 16.82 15.79 2.50
CA VAL A 338 16.30 14.82 1.52
C VAL A 338 14.78 14.75 1.50
N LEU A 339 14.10 14.89 2.64
CA LEU A 339 12.64 14.74 2.75
C LEU A 339 11.85 15.97 2.31
N LYS A 340 12.36 17.19 2.58
CA LYS A 340 11.66 18.46 2.33
C LYS A 340 11.03 18.57 0.94
N PRO A 341 11.70 18.21 -0.18
CA PRO A 341 11.09 18.28 -1.51
C PRO A 341 9.79 17.47 -1.63
N TYR A 342 9.78 16.25 -1.11
CA TYR A 342 8.63 15.36 -1.20
C TYR A 342 7.49 15.78 -0.25
N VAL A 343 7.84 16.40 0.88
CA VAL A 343 6.88 16.91 1.86
C VAL A 343 6.24 18.20 1.38
N PHE A 344 7.01 19.25 1.04
CA PHE A 344 6.46 20.58 0.74
C PHE A 344 6.24 20.85 -0.75
N GLY A 345 6.89 20.10 -1.65
CA GLY A 345 6.78 20.25 -3.10
C GLY A 345 5.48 19.68 -3.69
N ALA A 346 4.31 20.07 -3.16
CA ALA A 346 3.00 19.53 -3.54
C ALA A 346 2.67 19.64 -5.03
N HIS A 347 3.11 20.73 -5.67
CA HIS A 347 2.94 20.97 -7.10
C HIS A 347 3.81 20.06 -8.01
N LYS A 348 4.74 19.29 -7.43
CA LYS A 348 5.59 18.31 -8.15
C LYS A 348 5.35 16.87 -7.71
N PHE A 349 5.06 16.65 -6.43
CA PHE A 349 4.91 15.32 -5.85
C PHE A 349 3.48 15.10 -5.36
N ASP A 350 2.71 14.43 -6.22
CA ASP A 350 1.34 14.03 -5.91
C ASP A 350 1.30 13.14 -4.66
N ALA A 351 0.35 13.45 -3.79
CA ALA A 351 -0.03 12.60 -2.66
C ALA A 351 -1.19 11.65 -3.01
N PHE A 352 -1.52 11.48 -4.30
CA PHE A 352 -2.73 10.77 -4.73
C PHE A 352 -2.45 9.86 -5.93
N HIS A 353 -3.13 8.72 -6.00
CA HIS A 353 -3.03 7.80 -7.15
C HIS A 353 -3.58 8.39 -8.44
N VAL A 354 -4.59 9.26 -8.31
CA VAL A 354 -5.26 9.95 -9.40
C VAL A 354 -5.53 11.39 -8.95
N PRO A 355 -5.46 12.39 -9.85
CA PRO A 355 -5.80 13.78 -9.55
C PRO A 355 -7.04 13.90 -8.68
N TRP A 356 -6.92 14.66 -7.59
CA TRP A 356 -7.98 14.86 -6.61
C TRP A 356 -9.23 15.56 -7.18
N THR A 357 -9.09 16.19 -8.34
CA THR A 357 -10.16 16.86 -9.08
C THR A 357 -11.07 15.93 -9.86
N ILE A 358 -10.73 14.64 -9.95
CA ILE A 358 -11.52 13.65 -10.68
C ILE A 358 -12.35 12.85 -9.66
N PRO A 359 -13.66 13.11 -9.55
CA PRO A 359 -14.51 12.46 -8.54
C PRO A 359 -14.94 11.04 -8.94
N THR A 360 -14.99 10.74 -10.23
CA THR A 360 -15.50 9.48 -10.76
C THR A 360 -14.51 8.87 -11.73
N LEU A 361 -14.25 7.57 -11.57
CA LEU A 361 -13.34 6.76 -12.37
C LEU A 361 -14.01 5.43 -12.72
N PRO A 362 -13.57 4.75 -13.79
CA PRO A 362 -12.52 5.17 -14.74
C PRO A 362 -12.96 6.34 -15.64
N VAL A 363 -11.98 7.11 -16.15
CA VAL A 363 -12.21 8.20 -17.10
C VAL A 363 -12.01 7.72 -18.55
N THR A 364 -12.68 8.36 -19.50
CA THR A 364 -12.46 8.07 -20.93
C THR A 364 -11.44 9.02 -21.53
N ARG A 365 -10.69 8.57 -22.55
CA ARG A 365 -9.76 9.44 -23.31
C ARG A 365 -10.46 10.60 -24.02
N GLN A 366 -11.77 10.50 -24.24
CA GLN A 366 -12.58 11.62 -24.77
C GLN A 366 -12.76 12.71 -23.70
N SER A 367 -13.08 12.32 -22.46
CA SER A 367 -13.26 13.26 -21.36
C SER A 367 -11.94 13.84 -20.84
N HIS A 368 -10.87 13.03 -20.84
CA HIS A 368 -9.55 13.39 -20.31
C HIS A 368 -8.47 12.96 -21.32
N PRO A 369 -8.27 13.74 -22.40
CA PRO A 369 -7.30 13.41 -23.43
C PRO A 369 -5.88 13.43 -22.87
N ILE A 370 -5.02 12.56 -23.40
CA ILE A 370 -3.60 12.50 -23.02
C ILE A 370 -2.87 13.66 -23.71
N VAL A 371 -2.70 14.76 -22.97
CA VAL A 371 -2.03 15.97 -23.45
C VAL A 371 -0.68 16.17 -22.74
N PRO A 372 0.27 16.93 -23.31
CA PRO A 372 1.51 17.31 -22.63
C PRO A 372 1.23 18.06 -21.30
N PRO A 373 2.20 18.09 -20.36
CA PRO A 373 2.06 18.85 -19.12
C PRO A 373 1.80 20.33 -19.42
N PRO A 374 1.02 21.02 -18.57
CA PRO A 374 0.76 22.45 -18.75
C PRO A 374 2.07 23.24 -18.70
N MET A 375 2.20 24.23 -19.60
CA MET A 375 3.37 25.10 -19.66
C MET A 375 3.18 26.28 -18.70
N GLY A 376 3.85 26.23 -17.55
CA GLY A 376 3.84 27.31 -16.58
C GLY A 376 4.20 26.81 -15.18
N ALA A 377 4.97 27.59 -14.45
CA ALA A 377 5.44 27.21 -13.11
C ALA A 377 4.29 27.10 -12.09
N PHE A 378 3.21 27.86 -12.30
CA PHE A 378 2.06 27.94 -11.40
C PHE A 378 0.87 27.08 -11.84
N LEU A 379 0.90 26.42 -13.00
CA LEU A 379 -0.22 25.58 -13.44
C LEU A 379 -0.15 24.21 -12.77
N ALA A 380 -1.28 23.73 -12.26
CA ALA A 380 -1.37 22.41 -11.64
C ALA A 380 -1.44 21.32 -12.71
N ASP A 381 -0.63 20.28 -12.55
CA ASP A 381 -0.67 19.12 -13.45
C ASP A 381 -1.74 18.13 -12.97
N LEU A 382 -2.97 18.32 -13.42
CA LEU A 382 -4.14 17.54 -13.02
C LEU A 382 -4.45 16.37 -13.98
N ARG A 383 -3.47 15.92 -14.76
CA ARG A 383 -3.67 14.85 -15.75
C ARG A 383 -3.70 13.48 -15.05
N PRO A 384 -4.70 12.63 -15.33
CA PRO A 384 -4.68 11.25 -14.85
C PRO A 384 -3.54 10.48 -15.51
N ARG A 385 -2.80 9.70 -14.72
CA ARG A 385 -1.65 8.91 -15.20
C ARG A 385 -1.74 7.48 -14.70
N THR A 386 -1.29 6.56 -15.54
CA THR A 386 -1.00 5.20 -15.10
C THR A 386 0.35 5.17 -14.39
N HIS A 387 0.38 4.47 -13.26
CA HIS A 387 1.58 4.13 -12.51
C HIS A 387 1.80 2.62 -12.45
N ALA A 388 1.13 1.88 -13.33
CA ALA A 388 1.22 0.42 -13.42
C ALA A 388 2.66 -0.07 -13.58
N GLN A 389 2.99 -1.12 -12.83
CA GLN A 389 4.22 -1.88 -12.99
C GLN A 389 3.92 -3.37 -12.88
N ILE A 390 4.50 -4.17 -13.77
CA ILE A 390 4.47 -5.62 -13.63
C ILE A 390 5.56 -6.03 -12.65
N ILE A 391 5.15 -6.73 -11.60
CA ILE A 391 6.06 -7.34 -10.64
C ILE A 391 5.77 -8.83 -10.57
N THR A 392 6.80 -9.65 -10.34
CA THR A 392 6.54 -11.00 -9.84
C THR A 392 6.19 -10.91 -8.36
N HIS A 393 5.25 -11.74 -7.87
CA HIS A 393 4.94 -11.93 -6.47
C HIS A 393 4.19 -13.27 -6.30
N MET A 394 4.57 -14.07 -5.31
CA MET A 394 4.06 -15.43 -5.10
C MET A 394 4.16 -16.31 -6.35
N GLY A 395 5.31 -16.26 -7.03
CA GLY A 395 5.56 -17.04 -8.24
C GLY A 395 4.73 -16.68 -9.47
N ARG A 396 3.96 -15.57 -9.43
CA ARG A 396 3.12 -15.07 -10.54
C ARG A 396 3.47 -13.63 -10.89
N ARG A 397 3.22 -13.22 -12.13
CA ARG A 397 3.37 -11.83 -12.58
C ARG A 397 2.04 -11.10 -12.36
N ILE A 398 2.07 -10.02 -11.58
CA ILE A 398 0.91 -9.21 -11.23
C ILE A 398 1.19 -7.75 -11.56
N GLU A 399 0.15 -7.00 -11.92
CA GLU A 399 0.23 -5.55 -12.09
C GLU A 399 -0.09 -4.87 -10.76
N MET A 400 0.75 -3.92 -10.37
CA MET A 400 0.54 -3.09 -9.18
C MET A 400 1.06 -1.67 -9.42
N THR A 401 0.47 -0.68 -8.77
CA THR A 401 1.08 0.65 -8.66
C THR A 401 2.07 0.68 -7.48
N PRO A 402 3.22 1.35 -7.58
CA PRO A 402 4.05 1.62 -6.42
C PRO A 402 3.28 2.44 -5.37
N PRO A 403 3.64 2.32 -4.09
CA PRO A 403 3.00 3.11 -3.04
C PRO A 403 3.32 4.60 -3.21
N VAL A 404 2.42 5.47 -2.73
CA VAL A 404 2.56 6.92 -2.89
C VAL A 404 3.79 7.41 -2.13
N LEU A 405 4.78 7.93 -2.87
CA LEU A 405 6.07 8.37 -2.32
C LEU A 405 5.90 9.44 -1.24
N ALA A 406 5.04 10.43 -1.49
CA ALA A 406 4.84 11.56 -0.58
C ALA A 406 4.33 11.12 0.79
N HIS A 407 3.53 10.05 0.89
CA HIS A 407 3.04 9.56 2.18
C HIS A 407 4.18 9.10 3.08
N ALA A 408 5.10 8.25 2.58
CA ALA A 408 6.26 7.82 3.34
C ALA A 408 7.13 9.00 3.78
N ALA A 409 7.33 9.98 2.89
CA ALA A 409 8.07 11.18 3.24
C ALA A 409 7.40 11.99 4.36
N ILE A 410 6.07 12.13 4.32
CA ILE A 410 5.29 12.83 5.35
C ILE A 410 5.37 12.07 6.68
N PHE A 411 5.22 10.75 6.68
CA PHE A 411 5.38 9.93 7.89
C PHE A 411 6.77 10.12 8.52
N SER A 412 7.83 9.91 7.73
CA SER A 412 9.22 10.06 8.18
C SER A 412 9.56 11.48 8.63
N PHE A 413 8.90 12.49 8.06
CA PHE A 413 9.09 13.89 8.43
C PHE A 413 8.44 14.22 9.78
N PHE A 414 7.15 13.93 9.95
CA PHE A 414 6.46 14.21 11.23
C PHE A 414 7.05 13.41 12.38
N TYR A 415 7.43 12.15 12.13
CA TYR A 415 8.12 11.33 13.12
C TYR A 415 9.43 11.96 13.62
N ARG A 416 10.17 12.68 12.77
CA ARG A 416 11.38 13.41 13.17
C ARG A 416 11.05 14.72 13.87
N VAL A 417 10.10 15.50 13.34
CA VAL A 417 9.69 16.80 13.92
C VAL A 417 9.23 16.64 15.37
N GLU A 418 8.45 15.60 15.67
CA GLU A 418 7.87 15.38 17.01
C GLU A 418 8.87 14.81 18.04
N GLN A 419 10.04 14.37 17.59
CA GLN A 419 11.11 13.88 18.46
C GLN A 419 12.22 14.93 18.67
N ASP A 420 12.19 16.04 17.93
CA ASP A 420 13.13 17.14 18.10
C ASP A 420 12.97 17.77 19.50
N PRO A 421 14.01 17.76 20.35
CA PRO A 421 13.95 18.32 21.71
C PRO A 421 13.58 19.80 21.76
N THR A 422 13.90 20.56 20.70
CA THR A 422 13.59 22.00 20.60
C THR A 422 12.09 22.25 20.45
N GLN A 423 11.38 21.35 19.77
CA GLN A 423 9.92 21.37 19.61
C GLN A 423 9.20 20.94 20.89
N VAL A 424 9.67 19.87 21.54
CA VAL A 424 9.09 19.37 22.79
C VAL A 424 9.10 20.43 23.91
N SER A 425 10.12 21.30 23.93
CA SER A 425 10.19 22.42 24.89
C SER A 425 9.25 23.58 24.56
N ALA A 426 8.96 23.84 23.28
CA ALA A 426 8.05 24.91 22.87
C ALA A 426 6.58 24.59 23.18
N ASP A 427 6.17 23.33 22.97
CA ASP A 427 4.81 22.85 23.27
C ASP A 427 4.48 22.83 24.78
N VAL A 428 5.50 22.72 25.65
CA VAL A 428 5.33 22.68 27.12
C VAL A 428 5.28 24.08 27.77
N VAL A 429 5.89 25.10 27.15
CA VAL A 429 6.08 26.43 27.78
C VAL A 429 4.94 27.42 27.50
N ASN A 430 4.03 27.16 26.55
CA ASN A 430 3.07 28.18 26.08
C ASN A 430 1.55 27.83 26.10
N PRO A 431 0.94 27.46 27.24
CA PRO A 431 -0.51 27.46 27.39
C PRO A 431 -1.11 28.81 27.84
N ALA A 432 -0.29 29.80 28.24
CA ALA A 432 -0.76 31.04 28.88
C ALA A 432 -1.10 32.21 27.93
N ALA A 433 -0.96 32.05 26.61
CA ALA A 433 -1.17 33.13 25.64
C ALA A 433 -2.56 33.11 24.96
N ALA A 434 -3.61 32.65 25.65
CA ALA A 434 -4.98 32.54 25.14
C ALA A 434 -5.69 33.89 24.81
N GLY A 435 -4.96 35.01 24.80
CA GLY A 435 -5.50 36.35 24.48
C GLY A 435 -4.66 37.18 23.50
N ALA A 436 -3.58 36.64 22.95
CA ALA A 436 -2.76 37.32 21.94
C ALA A 436 -2.95 36.65 20.57
N PRO A 437 -2.89 37.39 19.44
CA PRO A 437 -2.94 36.76 18.12
C PRO A 437 -1.80 35.74 18.01
N PRO A 438 -2.04 34.55 17.42
CA PRO A 438 -1.06 33.48 17.39
C PRO A 438 0.23 33.99 16.72
N ARG A 439 1.33 34.06 17.47
CA ARG A 439 2.65 34.35 16.89
C ARG A 439 3.03 33.15 16.04
N PHE A 440 3.32 33.39 14.76
CA PHE A 440 3.90 32.43 13.83
C PHE A 440 5.22 31.90 14.41
N GLN A 441 5.22 30.69 14.94
CA GLN A 441 6.46 30.03 15.33
C GLN A 441 7.00 29.31 14.11
N LEU A 442 7.68 30.11 13.28
CA LEU A 442 8.30 29.71 12.04
C LEU A 442 9.70 29.18 12.39
N GLN A 443 9.99 27.90 12.12
CA GLN A 443 11.30 27.32 12.48
C GLN A 443 12.40 27.94 11.62
N ILE A 444 13.23 28.79 12.22
CA ILE A 444 14.40 29.37 11.58
C ILE A 444 15.60 28.45 11.85
N ASN A 445 16.24 27.93 10.79
CA ASN A 445 17.53 27.24 10.89
C ASN A 445 18.61 28.25 11.30
N THR A 446 18.77 28.53 12.59
CA THR A 446 19.87 29.37 13.10
C THR A 446 20.81 28.57 13.98
N ASN A 447 22.04 28.40 13.51
CA ASN A 447 23.20 27.88 14.26
C ASN A 447 23.64 28.86 15.37
N ALA A 448 22.83 29.05 16.41
CA ALA A 448 23.18 29.91 17.53
C ALA A 448 23.21 29.11 18.85
N PRO A 449 24.26 29.26 19.68
CA PRO A 449 24.34 28.59 20.98
C PRO A 449 23.31 29.18 21.94
N THR A 450 22.44 28.32 22.47
CA THR A 450 21.40 28.66 23.46
C THR A 450 22.00 29.05 24.81
N ALA A 451 21.66 30.23 25.30
CA ALA A 451 21.91 30.65 26.67
C ALA A 451 20.88 30.04 27.63
N THR A 452 21.35 29.24 28.58
CA THR A 452 20.58 28.70 29.71
C THR A 452 20.12 29.81 30.66
N THR A 453 18.82 29.92 30.87
CA THR A 453 18.26 30.52 32.10
C THR A 453 17.23 29.59 32.70
N ALA A 454 17.51 29.16 33.93
CA ALA A 454 16.63 28.34 34.75
C ALA A 454 15.70 29.24 35.57
N ALA A 455 14.41 28.91 35.62
CA ALA A 455 13.52 29.32 36.69
C ALA A 455 12.40 28.27 36.84
N GLY A 456 12.28 27.73 38.05
CA GLY A 456 11.31 26.70 38.41
C GLY A 456 9.92 27.26 38.70
N GLY A 457 8.92 26.39 38.55
CA GLY A 457 7.53 26.62 38.96
C GLY A 457 6.69 25.41 38.57
N GLY A 458 6.31 24.59 39.55
CA GLY A 458 5.50 23.41 39.34
C GLY A 458 4.06 23.76 39.00
N ALA A 459 3.59 23.33 37.83
CA ALA A 459 2.18 23.16 37.50
C ALA A 459 2.03 21.86 36.72
N THR A 460 1.40 20.87 37.34
CA THR A 460 1.10 19.55 36.75
C THR A 460 -0.11 19.67 35.82
N PHE A 461 0.12 19.97 34.55
CA PHE A 461 -0.85 19.76 33.48
C PHE A 461 -0.35 18.67 32.53
N SER A 462 -1.16 17.61 32.38
CA SER A 462 -0.88 16.46 31.52
C SER A 462 -1.27 16.78 30.07
N SER A 463 -0.39 17.42 29.32
CA SER A 463 -0.39 17.33 27.86
C SER A 463 0.81 16.47 27.48
N ARG A 464 0.62 15.14 27.40
CA ARG A 464 1.62 14.32 26.71
C ARG A 464 1.71 14.86 25.28
N PRO A 465 2.91 15.24 24.78
CA PRO A 465 3.05 15.61 23.38
C PRO A 465 2.58 14.42 22.53
N VAL A 466 1.69 14.69 21.59
CA VAL A 466 1.23 13.69 20.62
C VAL A 466 2.45 13.30 19.79
N LYS A 467 2.83 12.03 19.85
CA LYS A 467 3.98 11.49 19.12
C LYS A 467 3.46 10.48 18.12
N THR A 468 3.83 10.67 16.86
CA THR A 468 3.76 9.66 15.82
C THR A 468 4.57 8.47 16.33
N GLU A 469 3.89 7.38 16.60
CA GLU A 469 4.53 6.15 17.01
C GLU A 469 5.18 5.50 15.79
N LEU A 470 6.25 4.73 16.02
CA LEU A 470 6.79 3.87 14.98
C LEU A 470 5.68 2.94 14.46
N PRO A 471 5.65 2.67 13.14
CA PRO A 471 4.62 1.81 12.59
C PRO A 471 4.74 0.42 13.23
N THR A 472 3.66 -0.06 13.84
CA THR A 472 3.59 -1.45 14.23
C THR A 472 3.38 -2.27 12.96
N LEU A 473 4.30 -3.17 12.64
CA LEU A 473 4.24 -4.03 11.45
C LEU A 473 3.17 -5.12 11.57
N VAL A 474 1.91 -4.70 11.66
CA VAL A 474 0.74 -5.58 11.66
C VAL A 474 0.20 -5.68 10.25
N SER A 475 0.36 -6.85 9.63
CA SER A 475 -0.05 -7.08 8.24
C SER A 475 -1.50 -6.65 7.93
N ARG A 476 -2.43 -6.80 8.88
CA ARG A 476 -3.86 -6.47 8.68
C ARG A 476 -4.10 -4.99 8.37
N PHE A 477 -3.32 -4.08 8.95
CA PHE A 477 -3.49 -2.63 8.71
C PHE A 477 -3.17 -2.23 7.26
N HIS A 478 -2.44 -3.08 6.53
CA HIS A 478 -2.02 -2.82 5.16
C HIS A 478 -2.78 -3.64 4.11
N ASP A 479 -3.84 -4.37 4.49
CA ASP A 479 -4.61 -5.14 3.52
C ASP A 479 -5.36 -4.23 2.54
N ARG A 480 -5.93 -3.13 3.03
CA ARG A 480 -6.57 -2.12 2.18
C ARG A 480 -5.55 -1.36 1.33
N ASP A 481 -4.38 -1.08 1.89
CA ASP A 481 -3.29 -0.47 1.12
C ASP A 481 -2.87 -1.40 -0.03
N PHE A 482 -2.67 -2.69 0.24
CA PHE A 482 -2.38 -3.69 -0.79
C PHE A 482 -3.48 -3.76 -1.86
N ALA A 483 -4.75 -3.85 -1.45
CA ALA A 483 -5.89 -3.89 -2.38
C ALA A 483 -5.96 -2.63 -3.26
N ARG A 484 -5.66 -1.45 -2.69
CA ARG A 484 -5.58 -0.18 -3.42
C ARG A 484 -4.47 -0.24 -4.47
N LEU A 485 -3.27 -0.69 -4.10
CA LEU A 485 -2.14 -0.81 -5.04
C LEU A 485 -2.40 -1.83 -6.17
N ALA A 486 -3.20 -2.87 -5.89
CA ALA A 486 -3.56 -3.92 -6.86
C ALA A 486 -4.84 -3.62 -7.67
N SER A 487 -5.65 -2.63 -7.28
CA SER A 487 -6.93 -2.30 -7.95
C SER A 487 -6.93 -0.94 -8.63
N CYS A 488 -6.16 0.02 -8.14
CA CYS A 488 -6.14 1.41 -8.62
C CYS A 488 -4.92 1.66 -9.53
N ILE A 489 -4.77 0.84 -10.57
CA ILE A 489 -3.54 0.74 -11.36
C ILE A 489 -3.51 1.77 -12.50
N ASP A 490 -4.62 1.90 -13.23
CA ASP A 490 -4.76 2.79 -14.38
C ASP A 490 -6.11 3.55 -14.34
N PRO A 491 -6.11 4.89 -14.27
CA PRO A 491 -7.35 5.68 -14.22
C PRO A 491 -8.26 5.53 -15.44
N TYR A 492 -7.78 4.99 -16.56
CA TYR A 492 -8.58 4.83 -17.78
C TYR A 492 -9.27 3.47 -17.90
N SER A 493 -8.73 2.43 -17.29
CA SER A 493 -9.19 1.04 -17.48
C SER A 493 -9.52 0.32 -16.18
N SER A 494 -8.86 0.68 -15.08
CA SER A 494 -9.07 0.03 -13.78
C SER A 494 -10.40 0.47 -13.17
N GLN A 495 -11.09 -0.44 -12.49
CA GLN A 495 -12.34 -0.16 -11.79
C GLN A 495 -12.11 0.37 -10.36
N GLY A 496 -10.90 0.26 -9.81
CA GLY A 496 -10.59 0.68 -8.45
C GLY A 496 -11.18 -0.25 -7.38
N LEU A 497 -11.18 0.19 -6.13
CA LEU A 497 -11.70 -0.58 -5.00
C LEU A 497 -13.22 -0.82 -5.12
N PRO A 498 -13.77 -1.88 -4.48
CA PRO A 498 -15.20 -2.03 -4.33
C PRO A 498 -15.84 -0.81 -3.63
N THR A 499 -17.07 -0.49 -4.03
CA THR A 499 -17.89 0.53 -3.37
C THR A 499 -17.99 0.21 -1.87
N LEU A 500 -17.72 1.19 -1.00
CA LEU A 500 -17.69 1.05 0.47
C LEU A 500 -16.52 0.26 1.09
N CYS A 501 -15.49 -0.12 0.33
CA CYS A 501 -14.32 -0.83 0.86
C CYS A 501 -13.63 -0.13 2.06
N THR A 502 -13.71 1.21 2.12
CA THR A 502 -13.14 2.05 3.19
C THR A 502 -14.15 2.50 4.24
N ARG A 503 -15.33 1.88 4.28
CA ARG A 503 -16.33 2.15 5.34
C ARG A 503 -15.73 1.86 6.71
N GLY A 504 -15.94 2.79 7.64
CA GLY A 504 -15.49 2.73 9.03
C GLY A 504 -14.04 3.19 9.25
N ASP A 505 -13.30 3.48 8.18
CA ASP A 505 -11.86 3.79 8.26
C ASP A 505 -11.57 5.21 8.73
N LEU A 506 -12.50 6.13 8.51
CA LEU A 506 -12.35 7.56 8.80
C LEU A 506 -13.16 7.96 10.03
N ALA A 507 -14.24 7.23 10.35
CA ALA A 507 -15.05 7.48 11.53
C ALA A 507 -14.21 7.34 12.82
N GLY A 508 -14.32 8.30 13.72
CA GLY A 508 -13.64 8.28 15.01
C GLY A 508 -12.98 9.60 15.39
N SER A 509 -12.18 9.54 16.46
CA SER A 509 -11.40 10.67 16.95
C SER A 509 -9.96 10.55 16.44
N TRP A 510 -9.43 11.64 15.91
CA TRP A 510 -8.10 11.72 15.32
C TRP A 510 -7.33 12.84 15.97
N GLU A 511 -6.05 12.63 16.21
CA GLU A 511 -5.12 13.65 16.71
C GLU A 511 -3.85 13.66 15.86
N GLY A 512 -3.22 14.82 15.72
CA GLY A 512 -1.99 14.93 14.96
C GLY A 512 -1.64 16.36 14.65
N ARG A 513 -0.88 16.57 13.57
CA ARG A 513 -0.32 17.87 13.22
C ARG A 513 -0.52 18.16 11.74
N PHE A 514 -0.55 19.45 11.41
CA PHE A 514 -0.38 19.91 10.03
C PHE A 514 0.84 20.82 9.96
N SER A 515 1.55 20.77 8.85
CA SER A 515 2.73 21.59 8.59
C SER A 515 2.53 22.41 7.32
N PHE A 516 3.15 23.58 7.28
CA PHE A 516 3.14 24.50 6.15
C PHE A 516 4.46 25.19 5.98
N PHE A 517 4.74 25.49 4.73
CA PHE A 517 5.90 26.27 4.36
C PHE A 517 5.59 27.75 4.44
N ASP A 518 6.55 28.59 4.84
CA ASP A 518 6.38 30.04 4.80
C ASP A 518 5.88 30.51 3.42
N PHE A 519 5.00 31.51 3.40
CA PHE A 519 4.30 31.89 2.18
C PHE A 519 5.24 32.44 1.11
N ASP A 520 6.21 33.27 1.49
CA ASP A 520 7.19 33.80 0.54
C ASP A 520 8.10 32.69 0.02
N SER A 521 8.56 31.83 0.92
CA SER A 521 9.40 30.67 0.57
C SER A 521 8.65 29.70 -0.35
N TYR A 522 7.34 29.50 -0.14
CA TYR A 522 6.48 28.66 -0.97
C TYR A 522 6.28 29.27 -2.36
N ARG A 523 6.03 30.58 -2.43
CA ARG A 523 5.89 31.32 -3.70
C ARG A 523 7.17 31.26 -4.53
N GLU A 524 8.32 31.42 -3.90
CA GLU A 524 9.62 31.28 -4.57
C GLU A 524 9.88 29.85 -5.07
N MET A 525 9.54 28.86 -4.25
CA MET A 525 9.61 27.44 -4.62
C MET A 525 8.74 27.14 -5.85
N LEU A 526 7.51 27.66 -5.91
CA LEU A 526 6.64 27.54 -7.10
C LEU A 526 7.30 28.18 -8.33
N GLY A 527 8.00 29.31 -8.16
CA GLY A 527 8.79 29.96 -9.20
C GLY A 527 10.04 29.18 -9.63
N GLY A 528 10.31 28.02 -9.04
CA GLY A 528 11.46 27.16 -9.37
C GLY A 528 12.72 27.45 -8.55
N ARG A 529 12.65 28.34 -7.54
CA ARG A 529 13.79 28.62 -6.65
C ARG A 529 13.86 27.56 -5.55
N MET A 530 14.60 26.49 -5.83
CA MET A 530 14.76 25.36 -4.90
C MET A 530 15.49 25.71 -3.61
N ARG A 531 16.32 26.75 -3.59
CA ARG A 531 17.04 27.18 -2.37
C ARG A 531 16.07 27.51 -1.24
N SER A 532 14.98 28.19 -1.57
CA SER A 532 13.94 28.58 -0.63
C SER A 532 13.22 27.39 -0.03
N LEU A 533 13.17 26.23 -0.70
CA LEU A 533 12.61 24.99 -0.13
C LEU A 533 13.51 24.38 0.97
N TYR A 534 14.83 24.50 0.84
CA TYR A 534 15.77 23.89 1.79
C TYR A 534 16.05 24.80 2.99
N GLU A 535 16.27 26.10 2.74
CA GLU A 535 16.58 27.10 3.77
C GLU A 535 15.32 27.74 4.36
N GLY A 536 14.23 27.73 3.60
CA GLY A 536 12.99 28.34 4.00
C GLY A 536 12.43 27.69 5.26
N PRO A 537 11.88 28.50 6.15
CA PRO A 537 11.35 27.99 7.38
C PRO A 537 9.95 27.39 7.17
N PHE A 538 9.57 26.47 8.04
CA PHE A 538 8.25 25.89 8.06
C PHE A 538 7.62 26.03 9.45
N GLY A 539 6.29 26.05 9.47
CA GLY A 539 5.51 25.98 10.70
C GLY A 539 4.81 24.63 10.79
N ASP A 540 4.50 24.23 12.00
CA ASP A 540 3.66 23.07 12.27
C ASP A 540 2.74 23.36 13.47
N GLN A 541 1.56 22.75 13.48
CA GLN A 541 0.51 23.04 14.45
C GLN A 541 -0.30 21.78 14.77
N PRO A 542 -0.60 21.52 16.06
CA PRO A 542 -1.45 20.42 16.46
C PRO A 542 -2.91 20.65 16.08
N GLN A 543 -3.62 19.56 15.81
CA GLN A 543 -5.06 19.56 15.55
C GLN A 543 -5.71 18.23 15.98
N VAL A 544 -6.99 18.31 16.34
CA VAL A 544 -7.82 17.16 16.72
C VAL A 544 -9.12 17.21 15.94
N TRP A 545 -9.51 16.08 15.36
CA TRP A 545 -10.74 15.92 14.59
C TRP A 545 -11.62 14.85 15.22
N LYS A 546 -12.94 15.05 15.16
CA LYS A 546 -13.93 14.02 15.37
C LYS A 546 -14.75 13.88 14.09
N ILE A 547 -14.67 12.72 13.45
CA ILE A 547 -15.30 12.43 12.17
C ILE A 547 -16.39 11.39 12.35
N GLU A 548 -17.51 11.61 11.69
CA GLU A 548 -18.64 10.70 11.54
C GLU A 548 -18.84 10.41 10.05
N GLU A 549 -19.07 9.13 9.73
CA GLU A 549 -19.38 8.65 8.38
C GLU A 549 -20.88 8.42 8.21
N MET A 550 -21.39 8.81 7.05
CA MET A 550 -22.77 8.56 6.63
C MET A 550 -22.77 7.96 5.24
N ILE A 551 -23.41 6.82 5.07
CA ILE A 551 -23.53 6.14 3.79
C ILE A 551 -24.83 6.58 3.13
N VAL A 552 -24.73 6.99 1.87
CA VAL A 552 -25.87 7.44 1.07
C VAL A 552 -25.94 6.62 -0.20
N LYS A 553 -27.11 6.04 -0.48
CA LYS A 553 -27.41 5.39 -1.76
C LYS A 553 -27.65 6.47 -2.81
N LEU A 554 -26.95 6.40 -3.92
CA LEU A 554 -27.10 7.31 -5.05
C LEU A 554 -28.35 6.95 -5.85
N GLU A 555 -29.07 7.97 -6.31
CA GLU A 555 -30.18 7.78 -7.24
C GLU A 555 -29.67 7.32 -8.61
N ALA A 556 -30.50 6.60 -9.37
CA ALA A 556 -30.13 6.13 -10.71
C ALA A 556 -29.74 7.31 -11.61
N GLY A 557 -28.49 7.30 -12.11
CA GLY A 557 -27.93 8.36 -12.97
C GLY A 557 -27.25 9.51 -12.21
N GLN A 558 -27.28 9.53 -10.88
CA GLN A 558 -26.51 10.46 -10.08
C GLN A 558 -25.02 10.08 -10.09
N ARG A 559 -24.14 11.05 -10.33
CA ARG A 559 -22.69 10.85 -10.32
C ARG A 559 -22.11 11.01 -8.92
N HIS A 560 -21.04 10.27 -8.63
CA HIS A 560 -20.22 10.46 -7.43
C HIS A 560 -19.59 11.86 -7.38
N GLY A 561 -19.33 12.36 -6.17
CA GLY A 561 -18.61 13.63 -5.96
C GLY A 561 -19.51 14.84 -5.68
N GLY A 562 -20.82 14.64 -5.55
CA GLY A 562 -21.77 15.71 -5.24
C GLY A 562 -22.04 16.69 -6.38
N LYS A 563 -22.91 17.68 -6.11
CA LYS A 563 -23.33 18.71 -7.08
C LYS A 563 -22.56 20.04 -6.94
N GLY A 564 -21.89 20.24 -5.81
CA GLY A 564 -21.17 21.47 -5.51
C GLY A 564 -19.74 21.50 -6.03
N PRO A 565 -19.00 22.61 -5.80
CA PRO A 565 -17.62 22.75 -6.24
C PRO A 565 -16.68 21.74 -5.58
N ILE A 566 -15.69 21.25 -6.33
CA ILE A 566 -14.65 20.33 -5.81
C ILE A 566 -13.84 20.97 -4.67
N LEU A 567 -13.57 22.29 -4.76
CA LEU A 567 -12.92 23.05 -3.68
C LEU A 567 -13.74 23.08 -2.38
N ASN A 568 -15.02 22.74 -2.45
CA ASN A 568 -15.93 22.59 -1.31
C ASN A 568 -16.32 21.12 -1.09
N ALA A 569 -15.44 20.18 -1.46
CA ALA A 569 -15.65 18.74 -1.35
C ALA A 569 -16.99 18.26 -1.95
N GLY A 570 -17.45 18.90 -3.03
CA GLY A 570 -18.70 18.53 -3.71
C GLY A 570 -19.98 19.04 -3.03
N TYR A 571 -19.88 19.83 -1.97
CA TYR A 571 -21.01 20.45 -1.30
C TYR A 571 -21.34 21.83 -1.88
N GLU A 572 -22.61 22.20 -1.87
CA GLU A 572 -23.02 23.55 -2.23
C GLU A 572 -22.54 24.58 -1.19
N ILE A 573 -22.20 25.78 -1.65
CA ILE A 573 -21.74 26.86 -0.77
C ILE A 573 -22.91 27.27 0.14
N GLY A 574 -22.67 27.36 1.45
CA GLY A 574 -23.69 27.73 2.43
C GLY A 574 -24.38 26.54 3.11
N GLN A 575 -24.16 25.30 2.66
CA GLN A 575 -24.65 24.11 3.38
C GLN A 575 -23.81 23.76 4.64
N PHE A 576 -23.20 24.72 5.35
CA PHE A 576 -22.53 24.45 6.62
C PHE A 576 -23.55 24.44 7.77
N GLY A 577 -23.78 23.25 8.33
CA GLY A 577 -24.72 22.96 9.40
C GLY A 577 -24.77 21.45 9.65
N PRO A 578 -25.18 20.97 10.83
CA PRO A 578 -25.33 19.54 11.07
C PRO A 578 -26.22 18.94 9.98
N LEU A 579 -25.79 17.82 9.37
CA LEU A 579 -26.65 17.08 8.44
C LEU A 579 -27.92 16.72 9.22
N ARG A 580 -29.04 17.39 8.93
CA ARG A 580 -30.31 17.01 9.49
C ARG A 580 -30.59 15.59 9.01
N ARG A 581 -30.58 14.64 9.96
CA ARG A 581 -31.17 13.32 9.77
C ARG A 581 -32.56 13.56 9.18
N SER A 582 -32.82 12.98 8.00
CA SER A 582 -34.03 13.20 7.24
C SER A 582 -35.25 13.20 8.16
N GLN A 583 -35.96 14.33 8.18
CA GLN A 583 -37.29 14.35 8.75
C GLN A 583 -38.13 13.39 7.88
N SER A 584 -38.73 12.42 8.57
CA SER A 584 -39.82 11.61 8.07
C SER A 584 -40.81 12.50 7.31
N LEU A 585 -41.21 12.04 6.14
CA LEU A 585 -42.35 12.56 5.39
C LEU A 585 -43.54 12.72 6.33
N ASP A 586 -43.82 13.97 6.74
CA ASP A 586 -45.11 14.32 7.30
C ASP A 586 -45.83 15.29 6.38
N ARG A 587 -47.00 14.84 5.98
CA ARG A 587 -47.91 15.41 5.00
C ARG A 587 -48.61 16.58 5.66
N GLY A 588 -48.45 17.81 5.16
CA GLY A 588 -49.15 18.97 5.73
C GLY A 588 -49.04 20.27 4.94
N ALA A 589 -49.94 20.44 3.96
CA ALA A 589 -50.59 21.64 3.40
C ALA A 589 -49.80 22.94 3.06
N PRO A 590 -50.21 23.67 1.99
CA PRO A 590 -49.43 24.75 1.39
C PRO A 590 -49.71 26.12 2.03
N ALA A 591 -48.70 26.97 2.12
CA ALA A 591 -48.87 28.39 2.43
C ALA A 591 -48.09 29.27 1.44
N MET A 592 -48.91 29.89 0.60
CA MET A 592 -48.80 31.10 -0.22
C MET A 592 -47.51 31.93 -0.26
N THR A 593 -47.27 32.35 -1.50
CA THR A 593 -46.45 33.45 -2.01
C THR A 593 -46.70 34.80 -1.32
N SER A 594 -45.61 35.51 -1.02
CA SER A 594 -45.53 36.97 -1.21
C SER A 594 -44.06 37.39 -1.32
N GLY A 595 -43.69 37.96 -2.46
CA GLY A 595 -42.40 38.59 -2.66
C GLY A 595 -42.36 40.03 -2.13
N ALA A 596 -41.16 40.52 -1.85
CA ALA A 596 -40.76 41.90 -2.10
C ALA A 596 -39.23 42.01 -1.94
N ALA A 597 -38.61 42.64 -2.92
CA ALA A 597 -37.22 43.06 -2.93
C ALA A 597 -37.10 44.47 -2.34
N SER A 598 -35.99 44.78 -1.67
CA SER A 598 -35.35 46.11 -1.74
C SER A 598 -33.97 46.13 -1.04
N SER A 599 -32.96 46.33 -1.88
CA SER A 599 -31.77 47.20 -1.77
C SER A 599 -31.38 47.93 -0.47
N GLY A 600 -30.06 48.04 -0.27
CA GLY A 600 -29.34 49.07 0.49
C GLY A 600 -29.02 48.61 1.91
N GLY A 601 -27.81 48.67 2.46
CA GLY A 601 -26.64 49.50 2.17
C GLY A 601 -26.12 50.02 3.51
N GLY A 602 -24.84 49.79 3.82
CA GLY A 602 -24.08 50.63 4.75
C GLY A 602 -24.09 50.30 6.25
N ALA A 603 -22.86 50.12 6.75
CA ALA A 603 -22.33 50.61 8.02
C ALA A 603 -22.77 49.97 9.36
N MET A 604 -21.80 49.23 9.93
CA MET A 604 -21.25 49.42 11.28
C MET A 604 -22.02 50.37 12.22
N LEU A 605 -22.47 49.84 13.35
CA LEU A 605 -22.35 50.53 14.63
C LEU A 605 -22.43 49.54 15.80
N ALA A 606 -21.49 49.74 16.72
CA ALA A 606 -21.33 49.03 17.97
C ALA A 606 -22.54 49.21 18.89
N CYS A 607 -22.84 48.18 19.68
CA CYS A 607 -23.45 48.38 20.97
C CYS A 607 -22.84 47.38 21.96
N ARG A 608 -22.01 47.90 22.86
CA ARG A 608 -21.61 47.22 24.09
C ARG A 608 -22.49 47.74 25.22
N VAL A 609 -22.64 46.85 26.21
CA VAL A 609 -23.07 47.07 27.60
C VAL A 609 -24.58 47.15 27.80
N SER A 610 -25.14 46.14 28.46
CA SER A 610 -25.50 46.24 29.87
C SER A 610 -25.65 44.87 30.50
N GLU A 611 -24.82 44.64 31.53
CA GLU A 611 -25.08 43.68 32.59
C GLU A 611 -26.42 44.03 33.24
N ASP A 612 -27.24 43.02 33.54
CA ASP A 612 -28.01 43.11 34.77
C ASP A 612 -28.28 41.75 35.41
N THR A 613 -28.26 41.84 36.73
CA THR A 613 -28.03 40.79 37.69
C THR A 613 -29.36 40.17 38.12
N ALA A 614 -29.49 38.84 38.06
CA ALA A 614 -30.54 38.14 38.81
C ALA A 614 -30.02 36.80 39.34
N ARG A 615 -29.41 36.87 40.53
CA ARG A 615 -29.24 35.74 41.43
C ARG A 615 -30.60 35.26 41.91
N GLN A 616 -30.94 34.00 41.67
CA GLN A 616 -31.82 33.26 42.57
C GLN A 616 -31.31 31.83 42.73
N SER A 617 -30.80 31.60 43.94
CA SER A 617 -30.41 30.33 44.53
C SER A 617 -31.61 29.37 44.60
N ARG A 618 -31.42 28.15 44.11
CA ARG A 618 -32.15 26.98 44.63
C ARG A 618 -31.20 25.82 44.85
N THR A 619 -31.38 25.30 46.05
CA THR A 619 -30.68 24.26 46.81
C THR A 619 -30.68 22.88 46.18
N ASP A 620 -29.57 22.19 46.43
CA ASP A 620 -29.29 20.75 46.44
C ASP A 620 -30.46 19.77 46.30
N SER A 621 -30.27 18.81 45.40
CA SER A 621 -30.68 17.43 45.63
C SER A 621 -29.69 16.46 44.97
N SER A 622 -28.97 15.76 45.83
CA SER A 622 -28.08 14.63 45.52
C SER A 622 -28.80 13.53 44.74
N SER A 623 -28.24 13.11 43.61
CA SER A 623 -28.48 11.76 43.10
C SER A 623 -27.15 11.10 42.72
N THR A 624 -26.75 10.17 43.59
CA THR A 624 -25.66 9.22 43.39
C THR A 624 -26.06 8.26 42.28
N ARG A 625 -25.42 8.35 41.11
CA ARG A 625 -25.45 7.30 40.08
C ARG A 625 -24.03 6.85 39.81
N GLY A 626 -23.65 5.74 40.43
CA GLY A 626 -22.37 5.09 40.20
C GLY A 626 -22.23 4.64 38.75
N SER A 627 -21.07 4.89 38.15
CA SER A 627 -20.72 4.32 36.84
C SER A 627 -19.25 3.92 36.80
N LYS A 628 -19.06 2.63 37.09
CA LYS A 628 -18.11 1.65 36.54
C LYS A 628 -16.76 2.17 36.01
N ARG A 629 -15.69 1.69 36.65
CA ARG A 629 -14.31 1.64 36.16
C ARG A 629 -14.26 1.29 34.66
N PRO A 630 -13.38 1.92 33.86
CA PRO A 630 -13.17 1.52 32.48
C PRO A 630 -12.61 0.10 32.47
N ARG A 631 -13.31 -0.79 31.75
CA ARG A 631 -12.77 -2.10 31.40
C ARG A 631 -11.66 -1.88 30.37
N ASN A 632 -10.53 -2.55 30.59
CA ASN A 632 -9.49 -2.74 29.57
C ASN A 632 -10.16 -3.20 28.28
N ILE A 633 -10.04 -2.41 27.22
CA ILE A 633 -10.39 -2.82 25.86
C ILE A 633 -9.26 -3.74 25.43
N VAL A 634 -9.50 -5.04 25.55
CA VAL A 634 -8.82 -6.02 24.69
C VAL A 634 -9.28 -5.65 23.28
N GLU A 635 -8.33 -5.31 22.41
CA GLU A 635 -8.60 -5.12 20.98
C GLU A 635 -9.19 -6.42 20.43
N GLU A 636 -10.51 -6.45 20.35
CA GLU A 636 -11.26 -7.50 19.66
C GLU A 636 -10.90 -7.43 18.15
N PRO A 637 -10.72 -8.59 17.49
CA PRO A 637 -10.29 -8.63 16.11
C PRO A 637 -11.28 -7.88 15.21
N ILE A 638 -10.78 -7.07 14.28
CA ILE A 638 -11.57 -6.66 13.11
C ILE A 638 -11.82 -7.94 12.30
N GLU A 639 -12.94 -8.59 12.57
CA GLU A 639 -13.48 -9.65 11.73
C GLU A 639 -13.72 -9.07 10.35
N TRP A 640 -13.16 -9.71 9.33
CA TRP A 640 -13.64 -9.50 7.97
C TRP A 640 -15.07 -10.02 7.98
N GLU A 641 -16.00 -9.09 7.90
CA GLU A 641 -17.44 -9.30 7.95
C GLU A 641 -17.90 -10.21 6.81
N GLU A 642 -17.68 -11.51 6.91
CA GLU A 642 -18.35 -12.50 6.07
C GLU A 642 -19.89 -12.38 6.22
N ASP A 643 -20.37 -11.80 7.33
CA ASP A 643 -21.79 -11.57 7.61
C ASP A 643 -22.35 -10.21 7.16
N ARG A 644 -21.54 -9.17 6.87
CA ARG A 644 -22.07 -7.85 6.44
C ARG A 644 -22.05 -7.62 4.93
N GLU A 645 -21.39 -8.48 4.17
CA GLU A 645 -21.38 -8.42 2.70
C GLU A 645 -22.70 -8.91 2.05
N ALA A 646 -23.60 -9.53 2.82
CA ALA A 646 -24.85 -10.10 2.31
C ALA A 646 -25.99 -9.07 2.12
N GLU A 647 -25.86 -7.85 2.67
CA GLU A 647 -26.94 -6.85 2.68
C GLU A 647 -26.70 -5.63 1.77
N ASP A 648 -25.55 -5.52 1.11
CA ASP A 648 -25.30 -4.45 0.14
C ASP A 648 -26.10 -4.73 -1.15
N GLU A 649 -27.39 -4.40 -1.14
CA GLU A 649 -28.25 -4.37 -2.32
C GLU A 649 -27.54 -3.67 -3.48
N ASP A 650 -27.68 -4.22 -4.70
CA ASP A 650 -27.12 -3.74 -5.98
C ASP A 650 -27.38 -2.23 -6.22
N GLY A 651 -26.58 -1.37 -5.59
CA GLY A 651 -26.74 0.07 -5.60
C GLY A 651 -25.37 0.76 -5.61
N ASP A 652 -25.33 1.96 -6.19
CA ASP A 652 -24.16 2.82 -6.10
C ASP A 652 -24.26 3.64 -4.81
N TYR A 653 -23.21 3.59 -3.98
CA TYR A 653 -23.18 4.26 -2.68
C TYR A 653 -22.04 5.27 -2.60
N GLU A 654 -22.23 6.30 -1.77
CA GLU A 654 -21.23 7.30 -1.45
C GLU A 654 -21.07 7.42 0.07
N ILE A 655 -19.83 7.63 0.54
CA ILE A 655 -19.54 7.89 1.95
C ILE A 655 -19.39 9.40 2.12
N LEU A 656 -20.29 9.99 2.90
CA LEU A 656 -20.24 11.37 3.33
C LEU A 656 -19.57 11.47 4.71
N LEU A 657 -18.81 12.54 4.90
CA LEU A 657 -18.08 12.82 6.13
C LEU A 657 -18.64 14.09 6.74
N SER A 658 -18.86 14.05 8.05
CA SER A 658 -19.18 15.23 8.84
C SER A 658 -18.43 15.18 10.15
N GLY A 659 -18.12 16.35 10.72
CA GLY A 659 -17.36 16.36 11.95
C GLY A 659 -17.09 17.75 12.48
N SER A 660 -16.34 17.78 13.57
CA SER A 660 -15.87 19.01 14.21
C SER A 660 -14.48 18.77 14.76
N GLY A 661 -13.73 19.84 14.99
CA GLY A 661 -12.40 19.74 15.57
C GLY A 661 -11.91 21.04 16.17
N HIS A 662 -10.68 20.99 16.64
CA HIS A 662 -9.98 22.10 17.24
C HIS A 662 -8.51 22.12 16.81
N SER A 663 -7.96 23.31 16.61
CA SER A 663 -6.53 23.55 16.42
C SER A 663 -6.10 24.79 17.21
N ALA A 664 -4.83 25.14 17.17
CA ALA A 664 -4.34 26.39 17.75
C ALA A 664 -5.04 27.66 17.22
N TRP A 665 -5.75 27.58 16.09
CA TRP A 665 -6.46 28.71 15.49
C TRP A 665 -7.95 28.76 15.84
N GLY A 666 -8.45 27.80 16.62
CA GLY A 666 -9.82 27.75 17.12
C GLY A 666 -10.59 26.49 16.73
N GLN A 667 -11.89 26.52 17.01
CA GLN A 667 -12.83 25.46 16.66
C GLN A 667 -13.21 25.54 15.17
N PHE A 668 -13.47 24.38 14.57
CA PHE A 668 -13.89 24.29 13.17
C PHE A 668 -14.86 23.13 12.94
N ASN A 669 -15.63 23.25 11.87
CA ASN A 669 -16.48 22.20 11.33
C ASN A 669 -15.82 21.54 10.12
N LEU A 670 -16.12 20.26 9.95
CA LEU A 670 -15.63 19.40 8.87
C LEU A 670 -16.81 18.87 8.05
N LYS A 671 -16.70 18.94 6.73
CA LYS A 671 -17.63 18.29 5.79
C LYS A 671 -16.86 17.73 4.62
N GLY A 672 -17.13 16.49 4.23
CA GLY A 672 -16.33 15.84 3.21
C GLY A 672 -16.98 14.62 2.59
N ARG A 673 -16.23 13.97 1.71
CA ARG A 673 -16.65 12.77 0.98
C ARG A 673 -15.47 11.84 0.79
N VAL A 674 -15.76 10.57 0.51
CA VAL A 674 -14.77 9.58 0.11
C VAL A 674 -14.99 9.18 -1.33
N ARG A 675 -13.93 9.25 -2.14
CA ARG A 675 -13.91 8.78 -3.52
C ARG A 675 -13.94 7.25 -3.53
N SER A 676 -14.96 6.68 -4.17
CA SER A 676 -15.18 5.23 -4.25
C SER A 676 -14.03 4.47 -4.91
N TYR A 677 -13.35 5.08 -5.88
CA TYR A 677 -12.29 4.44 -6.67
C TYR A 677 -11.07 3.99 -5.86
N ASP A 678 -10.57 4.83 -4.94
CA ASP A 678 -9.30 4.58 -4.23
C ASP A 678 -9.36 4.87 -2.73
N GLY A 679 -10.51 5.33 -2.22
CA GLY A 679 -10.67 5.70 -0.82
C GLY A 679 -10.09 7.07 -0.47
N MET A 680 -9.76 7.91 -1.45
CA MET A 680 -9.30 9.27 -1.20
C MET A 680 -10.42 10.10 -0.57
N PHE A 681 -10.18 10.69 0.61
CA PHE A 681 -11.13 11.60 1.22
C PHE A 681 -10.83 13.04 0.86
N SER A 682 -11.88 13.86 0.73
CA SER A 682 -11.81 15.31 0.60
C SER A 682 -12.71 15.93 1.65
N ILE A 683 -12.14 16.75 2.53
CA ILE A 683 -12.83 17.41 3.65
C ILE A 683 -12.59 18.91 3.57
N THR A 684 -13.67 19.67 3.53
CA THR A 684 -13.68 21.11 3.76
C THR A 684 -13.69 21.39 5.26
N LYS A 685 -12.71 22.19 5.70
CA LYS A 685 -12.56 22.71 7.06
C LYS A 685 -12.90 24.19 7.08
N GLU A 686 -13.82 24.57 7.97
CA GLU A 686 -14.27 25.95 8.15
C GLU A 686 -14.28 26.31 9.64
N TYR A 687 -13.56 27.38 10.01
CA TYR A 687 -13.47 27.84 11.40
C TYR A 687 -14.77 28.52 11.86
N THR A 688 -15.09 28.38 13.15
CA THR A 688 -16.29 28.95 13.78
C THR A 688 -15.97 29.58 15.14
N PRO A 689 -16.50 30.77 15.49
CA PRO A 689 -17.37 31.63 14.68
C PRO A 689 -16.62 32.50 13.65
N ASP A 690 -15.29 32.60 13.76
CA ASP A 690 -14.47 33.42 12.87
C ASP A 690 -14.34 32.76 11.50
N SER A 691 -14.74 33.47 10.44
CA SER A 691 -14.53 33.06 9.05
C SER A 691 -13.07 33.21 8.62
N ARG A 692 -12.14 32.50 9.27
CA ARG A 692 -10.68 32.50 8.99
C ARG A 692 -10.32 31.73 7.71
N GLY A 693 -11.17 31.86 6.71
CA GLY A 693 -11.09 31.14 5.45
C GLY A 693 -11.52 29.69 5.53
N ARG A 694 -11.68 29.12 4.34
CA ARG A 694 -12.03 27.72 4.10
C ARG A 694 -10.79 27.00 3.58
N TRP A 695 -10.59 25.78 4.05
CA TRP A 695 -9.43 24.96 3.73
C TRP A 695 -9.88 23.60 3.24
N LEU A 696 -9.24 23.08 2.19
CA LEU A 696 -9.54 21.76 1.65
C LEU A 696 -8.45 20.78 2.07
N TYR A 697 -8.80 19.81 2.91
CA TYR A 697 -7.95 18.69 3.31
C TYR A 697 -8.26 17.48 2.43
N ARG A 698 -7.21 16.83 1.94
CA ARG A 698 -7.32 15.64 1.07
C ARG A 698 -6.29 14.61 1.50
N GLY A 699 -6.66 13.34 1.54
CA GLY A 699 -5.73 12.30 1.96
C GLY A 699 -6.29 10.90 1.87
N TYR A 700 -5.59 9.96 2.49
CA TYR A 700 -5.99 8.56 2.62
C TYR A 700 -5.83 8.11 4.06
N CYS A 701 -6.58 7.07 4.44
CA CYS A 701 -6.23 6.22 5.56
C CYS A 701 -5.22 5.16 5.07
N VAL A 702 -4.01 5.20 5.63
CA VAL A 702 -2.88 4.33 5.23
C VAL A 702 -2.20 3.81 6.49
N GLY A 703 -2.09 2.49 6.62
CA GLY A 703 -1.57 1.85 7.83
C GLY A 703 -2.28 2.29 9.12
N GLY A 704 -3.58 2.61 9.06
CA GLY A 704 -4.38 3.10 10.19
C GLY A 704 -4.26 4.60 10.50
N ASN A 705 -3.46 5.36 9.74
CA ASN A 705 -3.24 6.79 9.94
C ASN A 705 -3.82 7.63 8.79
N LEU A 706 -4.31 8.83 9.07
CA LEU A 706 -4.69 9.78 8.03
C LEU A 706 -3.47 10.59 7.60
N VAL A 707 -3.13 10.50 6.32
CA VAL A 707 -2.00 11.23 5.73
C VAL A 707 -2.45 11.93 4.46
N GLY A 708 -1.96 13.15 4.24
CA GLY A 708 -2.31 13.87 3.04
C GLY A 708 -1.85 15.33 3.00
N ARG A 709 -2.56 16.11 2.19
CA ARG A 709 -2.28 17.53 1.93
C ARG A 709 -3.51 18.39 2.18
N TRP A 710 -3.29 19.61 2.65
CA TRP A 710 -4.32 20.64 2.69
C TRP A 710 -3.98 21.76 1.70
N ARG A 711 -5.02 22.48 1.25
CA ARG A 711 -4.92 23.56 0.26
C ARG A 711 -5.85 24.71 0.60
N ASP A 712 -5.46 25.91 0.19
CA ASP A 712 -6.36 27.06 0.12
C ASP A 712 -7.50 26.86 -0.91
N THR A 713 -8.65 27.49 -0.66
CA THR A 713 -9.79 27.45 -1.61
C THR A 713 -9.91 28.71 -2.46
N HIS A 714 -8.97 29.66 -2.35
CA HIS A 714 -8.99 30.90 -3.12
C HIS A 714 -8.29 30.74 -4.46
N THR A 715 -7.17 30.01 -4.49
CA THR A 715 -6.46 29.74 -5.73
C THR A 715 -7.31 28.85 -6.65
N PRO A 716 -7.50 29.20 -7.94
CA PRO A 716 -8.21 28.38 -8.91
C PRO A 716 -7.70 26.94 -8.98
N ILE A 717 -8.57 26.02 -9.38
CA ILE A 717 -8.29 24.57 -9.38
C ILE A 717 -7.14 24.22 -10.32
N ASP A 718 -7.06 24.87 -11.46
CA ASP A 718 -6.06 24.70 -12.52
C ASP A 718 -4.69 25.31 -12.18
N MET A 719 -4.57 25.98 -11.03
CA MET A 719 -3.33 26.56 -10.53
C MET A 719 -2.81 25.81 -9.29
N SER A 720 -1.52 25.89 -9.05
CA SER A 720 -0.88 25.41 -7.83
C SER A 720 -1.18 26.40 -6.71
N GLY A 721 -2.09 26.00 -5.80
CA GLY A 721 -2.48 26.78 -4.63
C GLY A 721 -1.50 26.68 -3.50
N TYR A 722 -1.72 27.44 -2.44
CA TYR A 722 -0.92 27.33 -1.22
C TYR A 722 -1.29 26.02 -0.52
N GLU A 723 -0.31 25.12 -0.39
CA GLU A 723 -0.50 23.77 0.14
C GLU A 723 0.46 23.43 1.27
N GLY A 724 -0.03 22.65 2.22
CA GLY A 724 0.74 22.03 3.29
C GLY A 724 0.42 20.55 3.43
N THR A 725 1.03 19.90 4.42
CA THR A 725 0.85 18.48 4.72
C THR A 725 0.23 18.28 6.08
N PHE A 726 -0.35 17.11 6.31
CA PHE A 726 -0.81 16.72 7.63
C PHE A 726 -0.65 15.22 7.84
N LEU A 727 -0.53 14.86 9.12
CA LEU A 727 -0.55 13.49 9.61
C LEU A 727 -1.43 13.43 10.86
N MET A 728 -2.30 12.44 10.92
CA MET A 728 -3.12 12.18 12.10
C MET A 728 -3.17 10.70 12.43
N THR A 729 -3.05 10.40 13.71
CA THR A 729 -3.20 9.07 14.30
C THR A 729 -4.57 8.96 14.96
N ARG A 730 -5.09 7.74 15.05
CA ARG A 730 -6.37 7.49 15.72
C ARG A 730 -6.17 7.62 17.22
N ARG A 731 -7.04 8.38 17.89
CA ARG A 731 -7.00 8.51 19.34
C ARG A 731 -7.61 7.25 19.98
N ALA A 732 -6.83 6.59 20.82
CA ALA A 732 -7.23 5.41 21.58
C ALA A 732 -8.36 5.67 22.58
#